data_AF-A0A7C6VWY0-F1
#
_entry.id   AF-A0A7C6VWY0-F1
#
_cell.length_a   1.000
_cell.length_b   1.000
_cell.length_c   1.000
_cell.angle_alpha   90.00
_cell.angle_beta   90.00
_cell.angle_gamma   90.00
#
_symmetry.space_group_name_H-M   'P 1'
#
loop_
_entity.id
_entity.type
_entity.pdbx_description
1 polymer ?
#
loop_
_entity_poly.entity_id
_entity_poly.type
_entity_poly.pdbx_seq_one_letter_code
_entity_poly.pdbx_strand_id
1 'polypeptide(L)'
;MKTTLPAFDQAIRSHDDLLKRRELAIWVGAEPTFTDRRSEAPEWLYNALGPTKEARARRMLAESLEQTPGGVVLRTLGRQYPKEDLPRWNLGLYRRRDGQPIWTGPPDPLADAMANPPSPAQLDEFWSRLAQRLGARGWPALLFAVETPPRLRVVFRRDLLPLLANPAREPRLARPSLHGQPIPPQGPRDELAEQGTFLLGIDGGDPETGLDEAVIPRVELPACAEVEMFLSLLAAIGEAARASGLPGLILAGFPPPVDTTVAWTTLTPDPAVVEANMAPAADVASFLRESRISFAAAAAAGLTPYRLHYNGQYTDSGGGGQLTLGGPTPDSSPFLTCPHLLPALLGYFNRHPALSFYFAGDFVGNSSQAPRADERTADIFEELALTLALLKRQRNPTPDLLWQSLSPFLADPAGNTHRTELNIEKLWNPYLPGRGRLGLVEFRAFRMPPTPEWLAALAALLRAIAALLIQRPDYPEPIHWGRELHDRFALPYYLRADLWEVLDELASAGLGLGQPLIAELLDEHYHWLGAAEFGECRLTVRRGLEFWPLLGDAPSQEHGHSRLVDASTARLEISLCAQSEAAQRTLKDWRLTVNGYRLPLRREDELDGETWLYGLRYRRFKPWTGLHPMLEAQGPIELLLSHPGHSGALRIVLHEWRPQGGGYDGLPADLEDAVARRAERFVTRRLDTAPTTMPLEPPPGALTPYCFDLRRL
;
A
#
# COMPACT_ATOMS: atom_id res chain seq x y z
N MET A 1 2.85 -38.24 8.20
CA MET A 1 1.59 -37.50 8.40
C MET A 1 1.45 -36.46 7.31
N LYS A 2 0.46 -36.56 6.43
CA LYS A 2 0.15 -35.45 5.49
C LYS A 2 -0.51 -34.36 6.32
N THR A 3 0.24 -33.32 6.68
CA THR A 3 -0.34 -32.09 7.25
C THR A 3 -1.24 -31.47 6.18
N THR A 4 -2.55 -31.53 6.40
CA THR A 4 -3.53 -30.80 5.59
C THR A 4 -3.29 -29.31 5.80
N LEU A 5 -3.05 -28.58 4.72
CA LEU A 5 -2.92 -27.12 4.77
C LEU A 5 -4.25 -26.49 5.20
N PRO A 6 -4.22 -25.29 5.83
CA PRO A 6 -5.44 -24.50 6.03
C PRO A 6 -6.18 -24.28 4.71
N ALA A 7 -7.51 -24.16 4.77
CA ALA A 7 -8.36 -23.99 3.57
C ALA A 7 -7.98 -22.76 2.74
N PHE A 8 -7.56 -21.67 3.40
CA PHE A 8 -7.06 -20.47 2.74
C PHE A 8 -5.81 -20.75 1.90
N ASP A 9 -4.77 -21.34 2.49
CA ASP A 9 -3.54 -21.73 1.79
C ASP A 9 -3.80 -22.72 0.64
N GLN A 10 -4.80 -23.60 0.76
CA GLN A 10 -5.21 -24.49 -0.33
C GLN A 10 -5.85 -23.74 -1.50
N ALA A 11 -6.69 -22.74 -1.22
CA ALA A 11 -7.30 -21.91 -2.25
C ALA A 11 -6.25 -21.07 -2.99
N ILE A 12 -5.27 -20.52 -2.28
CA ILE A 12 -4.09 -19.85 -2.86
C ILE A 12 -3.32 -20.78 -3.82
N ARG A 13 -2.99 -21.99 -3.39
CA ARG A 13 -2.29 -22.95 -4.26
C ARG A 13 -3.11 -23.33 -5.49
N SER A 14 -4.43 -23.45 -5.32
CA SER A 14 -5.34 -23.75 -6.43
C SER A 14 -5.34 -22.63 -7.48
N HIS A 15 -5.33 -21.37 -7.04
CA HIS A 15 -5.16 -20.19 -7.91
C HIS A 15 -3.81 -20.20 -8.63
N ASP A 16 -2.70 -20.44 -7.91
CA ASP A 16 -1.36 -20.45 -8.48
C ASP A 16 -1.19 -21.57 -9.52
N ASP A 17 -1.64 -22.79 -9.21
CA ASP A 17 -1.63 -23.92 -10.14
C ASP A 17 -2.44 -23.64 -11.41
N LEU A 18 -3.51 -22.87 -11.28
CA LEU A 18 -4.40 -22.51 -12.36
C LEU A 18 -3.79 -21.47 -13.31
N LEU A 19 -3.09 -20.45 -12.79
CA LEU A 19 -2.31 -19.53 -13.62
C LEU A 19 -1.13 -20.25 -14.28
N LYS A 20 -0.45 -21.15 -13.54
CA LYS A 20 0.67 -21.94 -14.06
C LYS A 20 0.26 -22.85 -15.21
N ARG A 21 -0.89 -23.53 -15.12
CA ARG A 21 -1.44 -24.36 -16.21
C ARG A 21 -1.78 -23.57 -17.47
N ARG A 22 -2.02 -22.26 -17.35
CA ARG A 22 -2.25 -21.34 -18.47
C ARG A 22 -0.97 -20.66 -18.97
N GLU A 23 0.18 -21.02 -18.42
CA GLU A 23 1.49 -20.44 -18.79
C GLU A 23 1.56 -18.92 -18.60
N LEU A 24 0.80 -18.39 -17.63
CA LEU A 24 0.75 -16.95 -17.34
C LEU A 24 1.75 -16.58 -16.22
N ALA A 25 2.83 -15.90 -16.61
CA ALA A 25 3.85 -15.41 -15.68
C ALA A 25 3.50 -14.00 -15.14
N ILE A 26 2.47 -13.92 -14.30
CA ILE A 26 2.03 -12.67 -13.66
C ILE A 26 2.62 -12.60 -12.26
N TRP A 27 3.70 -11.86 -12.07
CA TRP A 27 4.33 -11.64 -10.77
C TRP A 27 3.62 -10.53 -10.00
N VAL A 28 3.67 -10.59 -8.67
CA VAL A 28 3.02 -9.64 -7.77
C VAL A 28 3.98 -9.07 -6.74
N GLY A 29 4.01 -7.75 -6.58
CA GLY A 29 4.72 -7.05 -5.50
C GLY A 29 3.74 -6.26 -4.63
N ALA A 30 4.23 -5.76 -3.50
CA ALA A 30 3.46 -4.88 -2.63
C ALA A 30 4.37 -3.92 -1.86
N GLU A 31 3.79 -2.81 -1.42
CA GLU A 31 4.43 -1.80 -0.57
C GLU A 31 3.62 -1.64 0.75
N PRO A 32 3.49 -2.69 1.61
CA PRO A 32 2.75 -2.56 2.86
C PRO A 32 3.39 -1.55 3.81
N THR A 33 2.54 -0.83 4.55
CA THR A 33 2.93 0.28 5.42
C THR A 33 2.51 0.04 6.86
N PHE A 34 3.39 0.40 7.80
CA PHE A 34 3.22 0.16 9.23
C PHE A 34 3.49 1.44 10.05
N THR A 35 2.70 1.67 11.09
CA THR A 35 2.80 2.86 11.96
C THR A 35 2.86 2.47 13.43
N ASP A 36 3.44 3.33 14.27
CA ASP A 36 3.20 3.26 15.71
C ASP A 36 1.82 3.86 16.01
N ARG A 37 0.80 3.01 16.17
CA ARG A 37 -0.58 3.45 16.42
C ARG A 37 -0.79 4.16 17.77
N ARG A 38 0.19 4.09 18.68
CA ARG A 38 0.11 4.69 20.01
C ARG A 38 0.80 6.05 20.07
N SER A 39 1.50 6.44 19.01
CA SER A 39 2.29 7.65 18.97
C SER A 39 1.56 8.79 18.29
N GLU A 40 1.67 9.97 18.88
CA GLU A 40 1.22 11.25 18.30
C GLU A 40 2.42 12.11 17.88
N ALA A 41 3.63 11.55 17.88
CA ALA A 41 4.81 12.27 17.43
C ALA A 41 4.71 12.57 15.92
N PRO A 42 5.24 13.73 15.45
CA PRO A 42 5.15 14.12 14.04
C PRO A 42 5.61 13.05 13.03
N GLU A 43 6.64 12.28 13.35
CA GLU A 43 7.16 11.20 12.50
C GLU A 43 6.13 10.08 12.23
N TRP A 44 5.19 9.90 13.15
CA TRP A 44 4.10 8.92 13.03
C TRP A 44 2.78 9.58 12.61
N LEU A 45 2.74 10.88 12.34
CA LEU A 45 1.54 11.59 11.87
C LEU A 45 1.68 12.15 10.45
N TYR A 46 2.81 12.75 10.10
CA TYR A 46 3.00 13.41 8.79
C TYR A 46 4.46 13.58 8.34
N ASN A 47 5.45 13.45 9.22
CA ASN A 47 6.86 13.54 8.83
C ASN A 47 7.39 12.18 8.37
N ALA A 48 8.29 12.19 7.39
CA ALA A 48 8.95 10.97 6.93
C ALA A 48 9.99 10.47 7.93
N LEU A 49 10.79 11.38 8.49
CA LEU A 49 11.86 11.07 9.44
C LEU A 49 11.48 11.48 10.87
N GLY A 50 12.18 10.89 11.84
CA GLY A 50 12.11 11.28 13.23
C GLY A 50 12.99 10.39 14.13
N PRO A 51 13.00 10.67 15.44
CA PRO A 51 13.94 10.09 16.37
C PRO A 51 13.72 8.59 16.66
N THR A 52 12.50 8.05 16.47
CA THR A 52 12.20 6.66 16.85
C THR A 52 11.97 5.73 15.66
N LYS A 53 11.65 6.29 14.48
CA LYS A 53 11.24 5.50 13.31
C LYS A 53 12.33 4.57 12.80
N GLU A 54 13.58 5.04 12.70
CA GLU A 54 14.68 4.20 12.21
C GLU A 54 14.95 3.02 13.15
N ALA A 55 14.94 3.24 14.47
CA ALA A 55 15.12 2.18 15.45
C ALA A 55 14.01 1.10 15.35
N ARG A 56 12.76 1.51 15.15
CA ARG A 56 11.63 0.60 14.91
C ARG A 56 11.81 -0.19 13.60
N ALA A 57 12.22 0.46 12.52
CA ALA A 57 12.50 -0.20 11.24
C ALA A 57 13.67 -1.19 11.34
N ARG A 58 14.73 -0.85 12.08
CA ARG A 58 15.85 -1.74 12.39
C ARG A 58 15.39 -2.98 13.16
N ARG A 59 14.55 -2.81 14.19
CA ARG A 59 13.95 -3.95 14.91
C ARG A 59 13.11 -4.82 13.98
N MET A 60 12.26 -4.22 13.13
CA MET A 60 11.47 -4.96 12.15
C MET A 60 12.35 -5.73 11.17
N LEU A 61 13.48 -5.16 10.73
CA LEU A 61 14.41 -5.86 9.85
C LEU A 61 15.11 -7.04 10.56
N ALA A 62 15.51 -6.87 11.83
CA ALA A 62 16.08 -7.94 12.65
C ALA A 62 15.13 -9.14 12.76
N GLU A 63 13.86 -8.89 13.08
CA GLU A 63 12.82 -9.91 13.18
C GLU A 63 12.54 -10.62 11.84
N SER A 64 12.67 -9.87 10.73
CA SER A 64 12.57 -10.45 9.39
C SER A 64 13.76 -11.35 9.08
N LEU A 65 14.96 -10.91 9.45
CA LEU A 65 16.22 -11.65 9.24
C LEU A 65 16.22 -12.98 9.99
N GLU A 66 15.73 -13.02 11.23
CA GLU A 66 15.58 -14.26 12.03
C GLU A 66 14.69 -15.31 11.32
N GLN A 67 13.66 -14.86 10.60
CA GLN A 67 12.76 -15.73 9.84
C GLN A 67 13.28 -16.10 8.45
N THR A 68 14.38 -15.48 8.00
CA THR A 68 14.98 -15.72 6.68
C THR A 68 16.48 -16.04 6.80
N PRO A 69 16.84 -17.22 7.32
CA PRO A 69 18.24 -17.57 7.53
C PRO A 69 19.02 -17.56 6.21
N GLY A 70 20.26 -17.05 6.27
CA GLY A 70 21.15 -16.95 5.10
C GLY A 70 20.94 -15.71 4.24
N GLY A 71 19.97 -14.84 4.55
CA GLY A 71 19.86 -13.51 3.98
C GLY A 71 21.00 -12.59 4.45
N VAL A 72 21.20 -11.49 3.71
CA VAL A 72 22.16 -10.44 4.07
C VAL A 72 21.44 -9.09 4.22
N VAL A 73 21.81 -8.33 5.24
CA VAL A 73 21.33 -6.97 5.43
C VAL A 73 22.23 -6.00 4.67
N LEU A 74 21.63 -5.09 3.90
CA LEU A 74 22.35 -4.02 3.22
C LEU A 74 21.71 -2.66 3.58
N ARG A 75 22.55 -1.69 3.93
CA ARG A 75 22.15 -0.30 4.20
C ARG A 75 22.44 0.54 2.95
N THR A 76 21.41 0.84 2.18
CA THR A 76 21.55 1.47 0.85
C THR A 76 21.02 2.90 0.86
N LEU A 77 21.26 3.65 -0.21
CA LEU A 77 20.72 5.00 -0.34
C LEU A 77 19.19 4.95 -0.46
N GLY A 78 18.50 5.69 0.41
CA GLY A 78 17.06 5.91 0.29
C GLY A 78 16.70 7.01 -0.70
N ARG A 79 15.41 7.36 -0.74
CA ARG A 79 14.94 8.48 -1.56
C ARG A 79 15.39 9.80 -0.93
N GLN A 80 15.64 10.79 -1.79
CA GLN A 80 15.82 12.18 -1.40
C GLN A 80 14.80 13.02 -2.17
N TYR A 81 14.04 13.83 -1.44
CA TYR A 81 13.10 14.78 -2.04
C TYR A 81 13.74 16.17 -2.16
N PRO A 82 13.31 17.04 -3.08
CA PRO A 82 13.99 18.31 -3.39
C PRO A 82 14.23 19.28 -2.22
N LYS A 83 13.51 19.12 -1.10
CA LYS A 83 13.63 19.97 0.11
C LYS A 83 14.48 19.32 1.22
N GLU A 84 15.07 18.16 0.97
CA GLU A 84 15.87 17.42 1.94
C GLU A 84 17.36 17.56 1.62
N ASP A 85 18.19 17.80 2.64
CA ASP A 85 19.64 17.97 2.48
C ASP A 85 20.35 16.66 2.16
N LEU A 86 19.86 15.56 2.73
CA LEU A 86 20.44 14.23 2.63
C LEU A 86 19.38 13.19 2.24
N PRO A 87 19.79 12.08 1.60
CA PRO A 87 18.91 10.96 1.36
C PRO A 87 18.44 10.34 2.67
N ARG A 88 17.20 9.86 2.67
CA ARG A 88 16.64 9.08 3.77
C ARG A 88 17.36 7.73 3.91
N TRP A 89 17.25 7.09 5.06
CA TRP A 89 17.74 5.73 5.25
C TRP A 89 16.93 4.71 4.42
N ASN A 90 17.60 3.63 4.02
CA ASN A 90 16.99 2.48 3.36
C ASN A 90 17.69 1.20 3.86
N LEU A 91 16.94 0.39 4.58
CA LEU A 91 17.41 -0.84 5.19
C LEU A 91 16.82 -2.01 4.41
N GLY A 92 17.63 -2.92 3.89
CA GLY A 92 17.03 -4.04 3.16
C GLY A 92 17.66 -5.39 3.42
N LEU A 93 16.89 -6.40 3.04
CA LEU A 93 17.15 -7.81 3.17
C LEU A 93 17.29 -8.43 1.78
N TYR A 94 18.49 -8.90 1.46
CA TYR A 94 18.81 -9.54 0.19
C TYR A 94 19.01 -11.04 0.38
N ARG A 95 18.34 -11.86 -0.43
CA ARG A 95 18.36 -13.33 -0.28
C ARG A 95 18.14 -14.03 -1.62
N ARG A 96 18.51 -15.31 -1.68
CA ARG A 96 18.17 -16.16 -2.83
C ARG A 96 16.75 -16.70 -2.68
N ARG A 97 16.05 -16.84 -3.80
CA ARG A 97 14.71 -17.43 -3.85
C ARG A 97 14.73 -18.95 -3.74
N ASP A 98 15.86 -19.59 -4.02
CA ASP A 98 16.07 -21.04 -3.84
C ASP A 98 16.34 -21.44 -2.38
N GLY A 99 16.39 -20.47 -1.45
CA GLY A 99 16.63 -20.70 -0.02
C GLY A 99 18.10 -20.97 0.34
N GLN A 100 19.02 -20.97 -0.62
CA GLN A 100 20.45 -21.09 -0.32
C GLN A 100 20.97 -19.81 0.34
N PRO A 101 21.92 -19.91 1.29
CA PRO A 101 22.48 -18.74 1.95
C PRO A 101 23.27 -17.87 0.97
N ILE A 102 23.06 -16.55 1.02
CA ILE A 102 23.92 -15.54 0.36
C ILE A 102 25.07 -15.17 1.28
N TRP A 103 24.78 -15.00 2.57
CA TRP A 103 25.76 -14.53 3.54
C TRP A 103 26.41 -15.70 4.27
N THR A 104 27.74 -15.71 4.27
CA THR A 104 28.53 -16.63 5.10
C THR A 104 29.55 -15.89 5.97
N GLY A 105 29.47 -14.56 6.04
CA GLY A 105 30.33 -13.74 6.91
C GLY A 105 29.84 -13.71 8.36
N PRO A 106 30.46 -12.88 9.22
CA PRO A 106 29.97 -12.66 10.58
C PRO A 106 28.57 -12.03 10.60
N PRO A 107 27.81 -12.16 11.70
CA PRO A 107 26.44 -11.67 11.77
C PRO A 107 26.36 -10.15 11.58
N ASP A 108 25.21 -9.68 11.09
CA ASP A 108 24.86 -8.26 11.13
C ASP A 108 24.55 -7.89 12.59
N PRO A 109 24.93 -6.69 13.07
CA PRO A 109 24.61 -6.24 14.44
C PRO A 109 23.12 -6.19 14.79
N LEU A 110 22.24 -6.15 13.79
CA LEU A 110 20.81 -6.26 14.03
C LEU A 110 20.39 -7.64 14.55
N ALA A 111 21.15 -8.70 14.22
CA ALA A 111 20.87 -10.07 14.66
C ALA A 111 21.53 -10.40 16.01
N ASP A 112 22.73 -9.88 16.27
CA ASP A 112 23.49 -10.16 17.48
C ASP A 112 24.25 -8.91 17.94
N ALA A 113 23.94 -8.42 19.14
CA ALA A 113 24.62 -7.27 19.70
C ALA A 113 26.07 -7.63 20.00
N MET A 114 27.00 -6.91 19.37
CA MET A 114 28.43 -7.22 19.50
C MET A 114 28.91 -7.02 20.95
N ALA A 115 29.43 -8.10 21.54
CA ALA A 115 29.99 -8.05 22.90
C ALA A 115 31.33 -7.29 22.98
N ASN A 116 32.13 -7.28 21.91
CA ASN A 116 33.43 -6.59 21.86
C ASN A 116 33.67 -5.98 20.46
N PRO A 117 34.15 -4.73 20.37
CA PRO A 117 34.56 -4.14 19.10
C PRO A 117 35.84 -4.78 18.55
N PRO A 118 36.05 -4.82 17.23
CA PRO A 118 37.27 -5.35 16.65
C PRO A 118 38.44 -4.41 16.91
N SER A 119 39.62 -4.99 17.15
CA SER A 119 40.86 -4.24 17.25
C SER A 119 41.27 -3.66 15.89
N PRO A 120 42.03 -2.54 15.86
CA PRO A 120 42.58 -1.99 14.62
C PRO A 120 43.37 -3.04 13.80
N ALA A 121 44.09 -3.94 14.48
CA ALA A 121 44.84 -5.02 13.83
C ALA A 121 43.92 -6.00 13.08
N GLN A 122 42.74 -6.32 13.62
CA GLN A 122 41.76 -7.17 12.92
C GLN A 122 41.19 -6.48 11.68
N LEU A 123 41.02 -5.15 11.71
CA LEU A 123 40.57 -4.37 10.57
C LEU A 123 41.63 -4.33 9.46
N ASP A 124 42.90 -4.12 9.81
CA ASP A 124 44.03 -4.16 8.85
C ASP A 124 44.20 -5.55 8.23
N GLU A 125 44.03 -6.60 9.05
CA GLU A 125 44.06 -7.97 8.58
C GLU A 125 42.89 -8.26 7.62
N PHE A 126 41.68 -7.82 7.95
CA PHE A 126 40.52 -7.92 7.07
C PHE A 126 40.75 -7.20 5.73
N TRP A 127 41.24 -5.96 5.77
CA TRP A 127 41.55 -5.17 4.60
C TRP A 127 42.55 -5.89 3.67
N SER A 128 43.61 -6.44 4.25
CA SER A 128 44.63 -7.22 3.53
C SER A 128 44.08 -8.53 2.95
N ARG A 129 43.33 -9.29 3.74
CA ARG A 129 42.74 -10.57 3.32
C ARG A 129 41.69 -10.40 2.24
N LEU A 130 40.91 -9.32 2.28
CA LEU A 130 39.90 -9.04 1.25
C LEU A 130 40.55 -8.88 -0.13
N ALA A 131 41.63 -8.09 -0.24
CA ALA A 131 42.37 -7.97 -1.49
C ALA A 131 42.91 -9.32 -2.00
N GLN A 132 43.44 -10.15 -1.11
CA GLN A 132 43.91 -11.49 -1.45
C GLN A 132 42.77 -12.40 -1.94
N ARG A 133 41.58 -12.33 -1.31
CA ARG A 133 40.39 -13.11 -1.71
C ARG A 133 39.83 -12.67 -3.06
N LEU A 134 39.87 -11.38 -3.38
CA LEU A 134 39.53 -10.86 -4.70
C LEU A 134 40.56 -11.32 -5.74
N GLY A 135 41.86 -11.20 -5.44
CA GLY A 135 42.93 -11.68 -6.32
C GLY A 135 42.85 -13.18 -6.62
N ALA A 136 42.55 -14.01 -5.62
CA ALA A 136 42.36 -15.45 -5.78
C ALA A 136 41.15 -15.82 -6.67
N ARG A 137 40.20 -14.90 -6.84
CA ARG A 137 39.05 -15.02 -7.77
C ARG A 137 39.37 -14.50 -9.18
N GLY A 138 40.63 -14.14 -9.45
CA GLY A 138 41.05 -13.56 -10.70
C GLY A 138 40.70 -12.08 -10.85
N TRP A 139 40.41 -11.37 -9.75
CA TRP A 139 40.12 -9.94 -9.76
C TRP A 139 41.32 -9.18 -9.18
N PRO A 140 42.19 -8.58 -10.01
CA PRO A 140 43.29 -7.77 -9.53
C PRO A 140 42.77 -6.70 -8.57
N ALA A 141 43.37 -6.61 -7.39
CA ALA A 141 42.95 -5.69 -6.33
C ALA A 141 44.16 -4.97 -5.74
N LEU A 142 44.02 -3.67 -5.52
CA LEU A 142 45.04 -2.83 -4.90
C LEU A 142 44.49 -2.14 -3.65
N LEU A 143 45.35 -2.00 -2.66
CA LEU A 143 45.06 -1.39 -1.37
C LEU A 143 45.69 0.00 -1.29
N PHE A 144 44.94 0.97 -0.78
CA PHE A 144 45.43 2.31 -0.43
C PHE A 144 44.53 2.94 0.63
N ALA A 145 45.02 3.98 1.30
CA ALA A 145 44.24 4.73 2.29
C ALA A 145 44.09 6.19 1.84
N VAL A 146 43.01 6.82 2.30
CA VAL A 146 42.71 8.24 2.08
C VAL A 146 42.30 8.89 3.41
N GLU A 147 42.34 10.23 3.48
CA GLU A 147 41.96 10.97 4.68
C GLU A 147 40.44 11.01 4.87
N THR A 148 39.68 11.09 3.77
CA THR A 148 38.22 11.20 3.75
C THR A 148 37.55 9.85 4.03
N PRO A 149 36.68 9.72 5.06
CA PRO A 149 35.95 8.48 5.34
C PRO A 149 35.04 7.99 4.19
N PRO A 150 34.88 6.67 3.99
CA PRO A 150 35.60 5.57 4.67
C PRO A 150 37.12 5.70 4.47
N ARG A 151 38.03 5.27 5.34
CA ARG A 151 39.48 5.59 5.13
C ARG A 151 40.24 4.55 4.31
N LEU A 152 39.99 3.28 4.56
CA LEU A 152 40.67 2.18 3.88
C LEU A 152 39.96 1.92 2.54
N ARG A 153 40.72 1.67 1.48
CA ARG A 153 40.20 1.45 0.13
C ARG A 153 40.71 0.15 -0.44
N VAL A 154 39.81 -0.54 -1.14
CA VAL A 154 40.17 -1.62 -2.07
C VAL A 154 39.62 -1.23 -3.43
N VAL A 155 40.51 -1.00 -4.40
CA VAL A 155 40.09 -0.86 -5.80
C VAL A 155 40.37 -2.17 -6.50
N PHE A 156 39.46 -2.64 -7.34
CA PHE A 156 39.63 -3.88 -8.09
C PHE A 156 38.96 -3.84 -9.46
N ARG A 157 39.36 -4.76 -10.34
CA ARG A 157 38.74 -4.99 -11.66
C ARG A 157 38.49 -6.47 -11.87
N ARG A 158 37.52 -6.81 -12.74
CA ARG A 158 37.27 -8.19 -13.19
C ARG A 158 38.08 -8.58 -14.42
N ASP A 159 38.56 -7.58 -15.17
CA ASP A 159 39.41 -7.76 -16.33
C ASP A 159 40.90 -7.60 -15.96
N LEU A 160 41.76 -7.78 -16.95
CA LEU A 160 43.21 -7.66 -16.80
C LEU A 160 43.72 -6.27 -17.23
N LEU A 161 42.83 -5.26 -17.34
CA LEU A 161 43.26 -3.90 -17.65
C LEU A 161 44.04 -3.30 -16.46
N PRO A 162 44.96 -2.35 -16.72
CA PRO A 162 45.75 -1.73 -15.67
C PRO A 162 44.88 -1.11 -14.57
N LEU A 163 45.21 -1.42 -13.32
CA LEU A 163 44.51 -0.92 -12.14
C LEU A 163 45.31 0.19 -11.47
N LEU A 164 44.66 1.32 -11.21
CA LEU A 164 45.28 2.50 -10.59
C LEU A 164 44.76 2.67 -9.16
N ALA A 165 45.68 2.73 -8.19
CA ALA A 165 45.40 3.03 -6.78
C ALA A 165 46.04 4.38 -6.39
N ASN A 166 45.78 5.43 -7.16
CA ASN A 166 46.34 6.76 -6.93
C ASN A 166 45.26 7.85 -7.00
N PRO A 167 44.75 8.29 -5.84
CA PRO A 167 43.74 9.35 -5.78
C PRO A 167 44.17 10.70 -6.35
N ALA A 168 45.47 11.01 -6.42
CA ALA A 168 45.94 12.26 -7.03
C ALA A 168 45.77 12.28 -8.55
N ARG A 169 45.72 11.09 -9.19
CA ARG A 169 45.49 10.94 -10.64
C ARG A 169 44.06 10.58 -10.97
N GLU A 170 43.36 9.90 -10.06
CA GLU A 170 41.94 9.57 -10.17
C GLU A 170 41.22 9.99 -8.87
N PRO A 171 40.77 11.26 -8.77
CA PRO A 171 40.17 11.81 -7.56
C PRO A 171 38.93 11.05 -7.07
N ARG A 172 38.20 10.35 -7.97
CA ARG A 172 37.02 9.55 -7.61
C ARG A 172 37.35 8.40 -6.65
N LEU A 173 38.61 7.96 -6.60
CA LEU A 173 39.09 6.96 -5.62
C LEU A 173 39.07 7.47 -4.16
N ALA A 174 39.07 8.78 -3.96
CA ALA A 174 38.97 9.42 -2.64
C ALA A 174 37.56 9.98 -2.35
N ARG A 175 36.53 9.53 -3.08
CA ARG A 175 35.14 9.98 -2.83
C ARG A 175 34.73 9.76 -1.36
N PRO A 176 33.95 10.68 -0.76
CA PRO A 176 33.35 10.48 0.55
C PRO A 176 32.28 9.38 0.51
N SER A 177 31.83 8.94 1.69
CA SER A 177 30.71 8.01 1.81
C SER A 177 29.46 8.53 1.09
N LEU A 178 28.78 7.62 0.40
CA LEU A 178 27.57 7.94 -0.36
C LEU A 178 26.42 8.43 0.55
N HIS A 179 26.34 7.91 1.77
CA HIS A 179 25.24 8.21 2.71
C HIS A 179 25.31 9.62 3.31
N GLY A 180 26.48 10.26 3.24
CA GLY A 180 26.69 11.63 3.71
C GLY A 180 26.65 12.67 2.60
N GLN A 181 26.14 12.32 1.41
CA GLN A 181 26.12 13.19 0.24
C GLN A 181 24.70 13.32 -0.32
N PRO A 182 24.34 14.50 -0.84
CA PRO A 182 23.10 14.66 -1.58
C PRO A 182 23.14 13.82 -2.87
N ILE A 183 22.00 13.23 -3.23
CA ILE A 183 21.79 12.51 -4.47
C ILE A 183 21.69 13.53 -5.62
N PRO A 184 22.50 13.40 -6.68
CA PRO A 184 22.39 14.24 -7.87
C PRO A 184 20.98 14.13 -8.52
N PRO A 185 20.50 15.16 -9.24
CA PRO A 185 19.19 15.11 -9.92
C PRO A 185 19.01 13.92 -10.86
N GLN A 186 20.09 13.49 -11.53
CA GLN A 186 20.15 12.31 -12.40
C GLN A 186 20.15 10.96 -11.66
N GLY A 187 20.11 10.97 -10.31
CA GLY A 187 20.18 9.79 -9.45
C GLY A 187 21.62 9.42 -9.05
N PRO A 188 21.77 8.44 -8.14
CA PRO A 188 23.08 7.97 -7.72
C PRO A 188 23.74 7.19 -8.86
N ARG A 189 25.00 7.54 -9.19
CA ARG A 189 25.80 6.86 -10.22
C ARG A 189 27.18 6.52 -9.68
N ASP A 190 27.69 5.35 -10.08
CA ASP A 190 29.04 4.92 -9.79
C ASP A 190 29.87 4.90 -11.08
N GLU A 191 30.42 6.04 -11.45
CA GLU A 191 31.17 6.18 -12.71
C GLU A 191 32.40 5.26 -12.80
N LEU A 192 33.01 4.91 -11.66
CA LEU A 192 34.12 3.95 -11.65
C LEU A 192 33.60 2.56 -12.06
N ALA A 193 32.48 2.13 -11.47
CA ALA A 193 31.90 0.82 -11.77
C ALA A 193 31.41 0.74 -13.22
N GLU A 194 30.85 1.83 -13.76
CA GLU A 194 30.49 1.95 -15.18
C GLU A 194 31.70 1.77 -16.12
N GLN A 195 32.91 2.09 -15.65
CA GLN A 195 34.18 1.90 -16.36
C GLN A 195 34.86 0.55 -16.03
N GLY A 196 34.18 -0.34 -15.31
CA GLY A 196 34.68 -1.64 -14.88
C GLY A 196 35.66 -1.60 -13.71
N THR A 197 35.84 -0.45 -13.06
CA THR A 197 36.67 -0.28 -11.84
C THR A 197 35.77 -0.24 -10.62
N PHE A 198 35.95 -1.15 -9.68
CA PHE A 198 35.11 -1.25 -8.49
C PHE A 198 35.87 -0.72 -7.28
N LEU A 199 35.22 0.10 -6.46
CA LEU A 199 35.81 0.71 -5.27
C LEU A 199 35.04 0.29 -4.02
N LEU A 200 35.73 -0.38 -3.10
CA LEU A 200 35.23 -0.66 -1.76
C LEU A 200 35.83 0.35 -0.78
N GLY A 201 34.97 0.91 0.06
CA GLY A 201 35.39 1.69 1.22
C GLY A 201 35.29 0.85 2.48
N ILE A 202 36.29 0.89 3.36
CA ILE A 202 36.28 0.20 4.64
C ILE A 202 36.58 1.20 5.76
N ASP A 203 35.80 1.13 6.83
CA ASP A 203 36.07 1.89 8.05
C ASP A 203 35.81 1.04 9.30
N GLY A 204 36.42 1.43 10.43
CA GLY A 204 36.27 0.75 11.72
C GLY A 204 35.01 1.14 12.51
N GLY A 205 34.19 2.03 11.94
CA GLY A 205 33.13 2.74 12.64
C GLY A 205 33.62 4.12 13.13
N ASP A 206 32.69 5.06 13.27
CA ASP A 206 32.96 6.42 13.76
C ASP A 206 32.25 6.63 15.12
N PRO A 207 33.00 6.76 16.24
CA PRO A 207 32.43 6.97 17.57
C PRO A 207 31.62 8.27 17.70
N GLU A 208 31.76 9.25 16.79
CA GLU A 208 30.98 10.50 16.82
C GLU A 208 29.55 10.35 16.25
N THR A 209 29.21 9.22 15.63
CA THR A 209 27.89 9.00 14.99
C THR A 209 26.74 8.71 15.96
N GLY A 210 27.02 8.53 17.27
CA GLY A 210 25.99 8.46 18.32
C GLY A 210 25.02 7.26 18.25
N LEU A 211 25.29 6.27 17.40
CA LEU A 211 24.50 5.04 17.26
C LEU A 211 25.27 3.85 17.88
N ASP A 212 24.55 2.87 18.44
CA ASP A 212 25.13 1.63 19.01
C ASP A 212 25.97 0.80 17.99
N GLU A 213 25.90 1.15 16.70
CA GLU A 213 26.69 0.57 15.60
C GLU A 213 28.05 1.25 15.35
N ALA A 214 28.39 2.29 16.13
CA ALA A 214 29.55 3.18 15.89
C ALA A 214 30.93 2.52 15.95
N VAL A 215 31.03 1.27 16.41
CA VAL A 215 32.32 0.55 16.60
C VAL A 215 32.40 -0.74 15.75
N ILE A 216 31.53 -0.84 14.73
CA ILE A 216 31.41 -2.03 13.89
C ILE A 216 32.03 -1.75 12.52
N PRO A 217 32.92 -2.62 12.01
CA PRO A 217 33.50 -2.47 10.69
C PRO A 217 32.42 -2.34 9.63
N ARG A 218 32.61 -1.40 8.72
CA ARG A 218 31.68 -1.14 7.62
C ARG A 218 32.40 -1.33 6.30
N VAL A 219 31.75 -2.01 5.36
CA VAL A 219 32.14 -2.07 3.95
C VAL A 219 31.11 -1.30 3.12
N GLU A 220 31.57 -0.24 2.47
CA GLU A 220 30.80 0.48 1.45
C GLU A 220 31.01 -0.17 0.09
N LEU A 221 29.94 -0.77 -0.44
CA LEU A 221 29.88 -1.55 -1.67
C LEU A 221 29.71 -0.64 -2.91
N PRO A 222 30.41 -0.93 -4.02
CA PRO A 222 30.23 -0.23 -5.29
C PRO A 222 28.93 -0.67 -5.98
N ALA A 223 28.50 0.09 -6.99
CA ALA A 223 27.41 -0.37 -7.85
C ALA A 223 27.82 -1.64 -8.61
N CYS A 224 26.94 -2.64 -8.64
CA CYS A 224 27.15 -3.89 -9.35
C CYS A 224 25.94 -4.15 -10.26
N ALA A 225 26.18 -4.50 -11.52
CA ALA A 225 25.11 -4.74 -12.49
C ALA A 225 24.63 -6.20 -12.52
N GLU A 226 25.50 -7.15 -12.17
CA GLU A 226 25.25 -8.59 -12.29
C GLU A 226 25.12 -9.25 -10.91
N VAL A 227 24.06 -10.05 -10.72
CA VAL A 227 23.82 -10.80 -9.48
C VAL A 227 24.97 -11.77 -9.19
N GLU A 228 25.46 -12.51 -10.18
CA GLU A 228 26.57 -13.45 -10.01
C GLU A 228 27.83 -12.78 -9.46
N MET A 229 28.20 -11.64 -10.03
CA MET A 229 29.34 -10.83 -9.59
C MET A 229 29.15 -10.35 -8.16
N PHE A 230 27.97 -9.83 -7.83
CA PHE A 230 27.65 -9.33 -6.49
C PHE A 230 27.69 -10.45 -5.44
N LEU A 231 27.16 -11.63 -5.74
CA LEU A 231 27.24 -12.80 -4.84
C LEU A 231 28.69 -13.26 -4.62
N SER A 232 29.53 -13.27 -5.67
CA SER A 232 30.95 -13.61 -5.55
C SER A 232 31.72 -12.57 -4.72
N LEU A 233 31.37 -11.29 -4.85
CA LEU A 233 31.91 -10.21 -4.02
C LEU A 233 31.51 -10.37 -2.54
N LEU A 234 30.24 -10.64 -2.25
CA LEU A 234 29.77 -10.91 -0.89
C LEU A 234 30.47 -12.12 -0.27
N ALA A 235 30.69 -13.19 -1.05
CA ALA A 235 31.44 -14.35 -0.61
C ALA A 235 32.91 -13.99 -0.27
N ALA A 236 33.58 -13.19 -1.11
CA ALA A 236 34.94 -12.74 -0.84
C ALA A 236 35.04 -11.91 0.45
N ILE A 237 34.08 -11.01 0.66
CA ILE A 237 33.98 -10.18 1.87
C ILE A 237 33.74 -11.06 3.10
N GLY A 238 32.75 -11.97 3.05
CA GLY A 238 32.42 -12.85 4.17
C GLY A 238 33.55 -13.80 4.54
N GLU A 239 34.26 -14.36 3.55
CA GLU A 239 35.46 -15.19 3.76
C GLU A 239 36.61 -14.42 4.40
N ALA A 240 36.87 -13.20 3.94
CA ALA A 240 37.92 -12.35 4.50
C ALA A 240 37.57 -11.97 5.95
N ALA A 241 36.32 -11.55 6.20
CA ALA A 241 35.86 -11.13 7.53
C ALA A 241 35.94 -12.28 8.55
N ARG A 242 35.50 -13.48 8.19
CA ARG A 242 35.65 -14.67 9.06
C ARG A 242 37.10 -15.03 9.30
N ALA A 243 37.94 -14.98 8.26
CA ALA A 243 39.36 -15.32 8.39
C ALA A 243 40.11 -14.34 9.30
N SER A 244 39.65 -13.10 9.42
CA SER A 244 40.15 -12.09 10.36
C SER A 244 39.47 -12.12 11.74
N GLY A 245 38.55 -13.05 11.97
CA GLY A 245 37.82 -13.17 13.24
C GLY A 245 36.99 -11.92 13.58
N LEU A 246 36.44 -11.22 12.58
CA LEU A 246 35.55 -10.09 12.85
C LEU A 246 34.27 -10.59 13.54
N PRO A 247 33.82 -9.98 14.65
CA PRO A 247 32.62 -10.42 15.36
C PRO A 247 31.31 -9.99 14.67
N GLY A 248 31.37 -8.94 13.85
CA GLY A 248 30.25 -8.39 13.09
C GLY A 248 30.76 -7.53 11.93
N LEU A 249 29.89 -7.31 10.94
CA LEU A 249 30.22 -6.51 9.76
C LEU A 249 28.97 -5.82 9.22
N ILE A 250 29.06 -4.51 8.98
CA ILE A 250 28.00 -3.75 8.32
C ILE A 250 28.30 -3.65 6.83
N LEU A 251 27.32 -4.01 6.01
CA LEU A 251 27.35 -3.76 4.58
C LEU A 251 26.46 -2.56 4.24
N ALA A 252 27.04 -1.61 3.52
CA ALA A 252 26.34 -0.40 3.08
C ALA A 252 26.74 -0.03 1.64
N GLY A 253 26.06 0.91 1.01
CA GLY A 253 26.51 1.52 -0.24
C GLY A 253 25.43 1.53 -1.33
N PHE A 254 25.82 1.22 -2.56
CA PHE A 254 24.86 1.13 -3.67
C PHE A 254 23.87 -0.04 -3.48
N PRO A 255 22.63 0.08 -4.01
CA PRO A 255 21.68 -1.04 -4.03
C PRO A 255 22.23 -2.28 -4.73
N PRO A 256 21.87 -3.50 -4.27
CA PRO A 256 22.29 -4.73 -4.94
C PRO A 256 21.60 -4.86 -6.32
N PRO A 257 22.24 -5.54 -7.30
CA PRO A 257 21.55 -5.97 -8.50
C PRO A 257 20.46 -6.98 -8.16
N VAL A 258 19.42 -7.06 -8.99
CA VAL A 258 18.31 -8.01 -8.82
C VAL A 258 18.01 -8.73 -10.13
N ASP A 259 17.68 -10.00 -10.03
CA ASP A 259 17.16 -10.83 -11.11
C ASP A 259 16.14 -11.84 -10.55
N THR A 260 15.72 -12.81 -11.38
CA THR A 260 14.73 -13.81 -10.99
C THR A 260 15.22 -14.82 -9.95
N THR A 261 16.50 -14.83 -9.59
CA THR A 261 17.10 -15.77 -8.63
C THR A 261 17.15 -15.22 -7.20
N VAL A 262 17.00 -13.91 -7.04
CA VAL A 262 17.14 -13.19 -5.77
C VAL A 262 15.91 -12.36 -5.42
N ALA A 263 15.77 -12.05 -4.14
CA ALA A 263 14.72 -11.20 -3.60
C ALA A 263 15.37 -10.09 -2.77
N TRP A 264 14.98 -8.85 -3.05
CA TRP A 264 15.41 -7.65 -2.35
C TRP A 264 14.18 -6.95 -1.76
N THR A 265 14.05 -6.97 -0.44
CA THR A 265 12.98 -6.27 0.30
C THR A 265 13.61 -5.12 1.07
N THR A 266 13.03 -3.93 1.03
CA THR A 266 13.55 -2.76 1.76
C THR A 266 12.52 -2.14 2.68
N LEU A 267 12.98 -1.65 3.83
CA LEU A 267 12.23 -0.80 4.74
C LEU A 267 12.70 0.65 4.56
N THR A 268 11.76 1.54 4.28
CA THR A 268 12.01 2.96 4.02
C THR A 268 11.08 3.86 4.84
N PRO A 269 11.52 5.08 5.18
CA PRO A 269 10.70 6.05 5.89
C PRO A 269 9.84 6.83 4.91
N ASP A 270 8.53 6.71 5.10
CA ASP A 270 7.54 7.53 4.42
C ASP A 270 6.76 8.37 5.44
N PRO A 271 6.10 9.46 4.99
CA PRO A 271 5.27 10.27 5.88
C PRO A 271 4.36 9.41 6.76
N ALA A 272 4.51 9.56 8.08
CA ALA A 272 3.71 8.86 9.08
C ALA A 272 3.94 7.33 9.23
N VAL A 273 4.66 6.66 8.32
CA VAL A 273 4.79 5.19 8.29
C VAL A 273 6.23 4.71 8.05
N VAL A 274 6.50 3.45 8.37
CA VAL A 274 7.57 2.65 7.77
C VAL A 274 6.94 1.85 6.63
N GLU A 275 7.48 2.00 5.43
CA GLU A 275 7.04 1.27 4.24
C GLU A 275 7.98 0.09 3.98
N ALA A 276 7.42 -1.10 3.79
CA ALA A 276 8.16 -2.28 3.35
C ALA A 276 7.94 -2.49 1.85
N ASN A 277 8.93 -2.17 1.03
CA ASN A 277 8.92 -2.45 -0.40
C ASN A 277 9.28 -3.94 -0.59
N MET A 278 8.27 -4.79 -0.77
CA MET A 278 8.46 -6.24 -0.87
C MET A 278 9.06 -6.62 -2.23
N ALA A 279 9.99 -7.58 -2.21
CA ALA A 279 10.45 -8.22 -3.44
C ALA A 279 9.27 -8.84 -4.21
N PRO A 280 9.17 -8.66 -5.55
CA PRO A 280 8.12 -9.29 -6.34
C PRO A 280 8.11 -10.82 -6.17
N ALA A 281 6.94 -11.42 -6.05
CA ALA A 281 6.73 -12.85 -5.92
C ALA A 281 6.15 -13.43 -7.22
N ALA A 282 6.62 -14.62 -7.61
CA ALA A 282 6.15 -15.32 -8.80
C ALA A 282 4.71 -15.85 -8.65
N ASP A 283 4.32 -16.18 -7.43
CA ASP A 283 3.05 -16.81 -7.07
C ASP A 283 2.51 -16.22 -5.76
N VAL A 284 1.21 -16.37 -5.53
CA VAL A 284 0.55 -15.81 -4.35
C VAL A 284 0.94 -16.59 -3.09
N ALA A 285 1.27 -17.89 -3.19
CA ALA A 285 1.78 -18.67 -2.07
C ALA A 285 3.09 -18.08 -1.50
N SER A 286 4.03 -17.72 -2.36
CA SER A 286 5.27 -17.04 -1.96
C SER A 286 4.97 -15.64 -1.46
N PHE A 287 4.11 -14.89 -2.14
CA PHE A 287 3.70 -13.57 -1.71
C PHE A 287 3.14 -13.59 -0.27
N LEU A 288 2.18 -14.47 0.02
CA LEU A 288 1.58 -14.65 1.35
C LEU A 288 2.62 -14.99 2.42
N ARG A 289 3.57 -15.89 2.11
CA ARG A 289 4.66 -16.22 3.03
C ARG A 289 5.48 -14.98 3.39
N GLU A 290 5.87 -14.19 2.39
CA GLU A 290 6.64 -12.98 2.61
C GLU A 290 5.84 -11.89 3.34
N SER A 291 4.55 -11.74 3.03
CA SER A 291 3.66 -10.85 3.75
C SER A 291 3.53 -11.26 5.22
N ARG A 292 3.35 -12.56 5.52
CA ARG A 292 3.29 -13.05 6.90
C ARG A 292 4.56 -12.74 7.69
N ILE A 293 5.74 -12.92 7.09
CA ILE A 293 7.03 -12.54 7.70
C ILE A 293 7.06 -11.04 7.99
N SER A 294 6.73 -10.21 7.00
CA SER A 294 6.76 -8.74 7.15
C SER A 294 5.78 -8.24 8.23
N PHE A 295 4.55 -8.77 8.27
CA PHE A 295 3.55 -8.38 9.26
C PHE A 295 3.93 -8.83 10.68
N ALA A 296 4.44 -10.05 10.83
CA ALA A 296 4.91 -10.56 12.12
C ALA A 296 6.10 -9.72 12.63
N ALA A 297 7.05 -9.40 11.75
CA ALA A 297 8.19 -8.56 12.08
C ALA A 297 7.80 -7.14 12.48
N ALA A 298 6.83 -6.53 11.78
CA ALA A 298 6.29 -5.23 12.15
C ALA A 298 5.64 -5.25 13.54
N ALA A 299 4.83 -6.28 13.83
CA ALA A 299 4.18 -6.46 15.12
C ALA A 299 5.20 -6.62 16.26
N ALA A 300 6.24 -7.43 16.06
CA ALA A 300 7.33 -7.60 17.01
C ALA A 300 8.15 -6.32 17.24
N ALA A 301 8.24 -5.46 16.22
CA ALA A 301 8.81 -4.11 16.35
C ALA A 301 7.87 -3.09 17.03
N GLY A 302 6.63 -3.47 17.37
CA GLY A 302 5.63 -2.57 17.97
C GLY A 302 4.90 -1.68 16.97
N LEU A 303 4.93 -2.03 15.67
CA LEU A 303 4.24 -1.33 14.60
C LEU A 303 2.98 -2.11 14.18
N THR A 304 1.98 -1.40 13.65
CA THR A 304 0.71 -1.97 13.18
C THR A 304 0.34 -1.48 11.78
N PRO A 305 -0.40 -2.26 10.98
CA PRO A 305 -0.87 -1.85 9.65
C PRO A 305 -2.10 -0.93 9.71
N TYR A 306 -2.45 -0.43 10.89
CA TYR A 306 -3.67 0.34 11.15
C TYR A 306 -3.47 1.41 12.22
N ARG A 307 -4.41 2.36 12.28
CA ARG A 307 -4.57 3.36 13.34
C ARG A 307 -5.93 3.27 13.99
N LEU A 308 -6.00 3.79 15.23
CA LEU A 308 -7.23 3.93 15.99
C LEU A 308 -7.39 5.39 16.39
N HIS A 309 -8.46 6.03 15.97
CA HIS A 309 -8.77 7.40 16.43
C HIS A 309 -9.36 7.39 17.83
N TYR A 310 -9.33 8.56 18.49
CA TYR A 310 -9.87 8.78 19.83
C TYR A 310 -11.28 8.19 20.04
N ASN A 311 -12.18 8.31 19.07
CA ASN A 311 -13.55 7.80 19.16
C ASN A 311 -13.69 6.30 18.84
N GLY A 312 -12.57 5.57 18.77
CA GLY A 312 -12.52 4.16 18.41
C GLY A 312 -12.59 3.89 16.91
N GLN A 313 -12.61 4.90 16.04
CA GLN A 313 -12.63 4.65 14.59
C GLN A 313 -11.35 3.91 14.15
N TYR A 314 -11.54 2.79 13.44
CA TYR A 314 -10.46 2.04 12.81
C TYR A 314 -10.15 2.64 11.44
N THR A 315 -8.86 2.82 11.13
CA THR A 315 -8.36 3.27 9.83
C THR A 315 -7.08 2.52 9.48
N ASP A 316 -6.66 2.58 8.21
CA ASP A 316 -5.35 2.08 7.77
C ASP A 316 -4.18 2.83 8.45
N SER A 317 -2.95 2.36 8.22
CA SER A 317 -1.72 2.92 8.81
C SER A 317 -1.46 4.39 8.47
N GLY A 318 -2.21 4.98 7.52
CA GLY A 318 -1.96 6.29 6.93
C GLY A 318 -1.17 6.23 5.61
N GLY A 319 -0.61 5.06 5.27
CA GLY A 319 -0.05 4.75 3.95
C GLY A 319 -0.98 3.90 3.09
N GLY A 320 -0.69 3.81 1.79
CA GLY A 320 -1.44 2.94 0.87
C GLY A 320 -1.02 1.47 1.00
N GLY A 321 -1.91 0.55 0.66
CA GLY A 321 -1.63 -0.88 0.52
C GLY A 321 -1.32 -1.22 -0.94
N GLN A 322 -0.37 -0.51 -1.54
CA GLN A 322 -0.14 -0.58 -2.98
C GLN A 322 0.29 -1.99 -3.40
N LEU A 323 -0.33 -2.49 -4.47
CA LEU A 323 0.00 -3.76 -5.10
C LEU A 323 0.56 -3.48 -6.49
N THR A 324 1.52 -4.28 -6.94
CA THR A 324 2.10 -4.16 -8.28
C THR A 324 1.98 -5.47 -9.03
N LEU A 325 1.66 -5.40 -10.32
CA LEU A 325 1.75 -6.55 -11.21
C LEU A 325 2.83 -6.32 -12.26
N GLY A 326 3.49 -7.39 -12.66
CA GLY A 326 4.55 -7.36 -13.67
C GLY A 326 4.97 -8.76 -14.11
N GLY A 327 6.11 -8.82 -14.78
CA GLY A 327 6.77 -10.08 -15.17
C GLY A 327 8.05 -10.32 -14.38
N PRO A 328 8.71 -11.47 -14.59
CA PRO A 328 10.03 -11.75 -13.99
C PRO A 328 11.11 -10.74 -14.41
N THR A 329 10.99 -10.17 -15.60
CA THR A 329 11.82 -9.08 -16.13
C THR A 329 10.92 -8.02 -16.79
N PRO A 330 11.42 -6.78 -17.00
CA PRO A 330 10.64 -5.76 -17.69
C PRO A 330 10.09 -6.22 -19.05
N ASP A 331 10.95 -6.83 -19.88
CA ASP A 331 10.59 -7.29 -21.24
C ASP A 331 9.59 -8.47 -21.25
N SER A 332 9.53 -9.23 -20.16
CA SER A 332 8.58 -10.34 -20.00
C SER A 332 7.31 -9.94 -19.25
N SER A 333 7.12 -8.65 -18.98
CA SER A 333 5.90 -8.15 -18.34
C SER A 333 4.65 -8.54 -19.15
N PRO A 334 3.58 -9.02 -18.50
CA PRO A 334 2.31 -9.31 -19.17
C PRO A 334 1.72 -8.06 -19.85
N PHE A 335 2.02 -6.85 -19.34
CA PHE A 335 1.55 -5.60 -19.94
C PHE A 335 2.28 -5.21 -21.23
N LEU A 336 3.48 -5.75 -21.47
CA LEU A 336 4.25 -5.50 -22.69
C LEU A 336 4.12 -6.64 -23.70
N THR A 337 4.06 -7.89 -23.21
CA THR A 337 3.85 -9.08 -24.03
C THR A 337 2.41 -9.24 -24.51
N CYS A 338 1.43 -8.74 -23.73
CA CYS A 338 0.01 -8.66 -24.09
C CYS A 338 -0.46 -7.20 -24.03
N PRO A 339 -0.13 -6.36 -25.03
CA PRO A 339 -0.32 -4.92 -24.94
C PRO A 339 -1.78 -4.44 -24.83
N HIS A 340 -2.76 -5.31 -25.12
CA HIS A 340 -4.17 -5.02 -24.88
C HIS A 340 -4.56 -5.06 -23.40
N LEU A 341 -3.76 -5.69 -22.54
CA LEU A 341 -4.07 -5.89 -21.13
C LEU A 341 -4.29 -4.58 -20.38
N LEU A 342 -3.40 -3.59 -20.54
CA LEU A 342 -3.52 -2.33 -19.81
C LEU A 342 -4.77 -1.52 -20.24
N PRO A 343 -5.05 -1.31 -21.54
CA PRO A 343 -6.31 -0.72 -21.99
C PRO A 343 -7.55 -1.50 -21.50
N ALA A 344 -7.50 -2.83 -21.53
CA ALA A 344 -8.58 -3.68 -21.04
C ALA A 344 -8.80 -3.49 -19.53
N LEU A 345 -7.72 -3.40 -18.77
CA LEU A 345 -7.75 -3.20 -17.32
C LEU A 345 -8.35 -1.84 -16.96
N LEU A 346 -8.01 -0.78 -17.68
CA LEU A 346 -8.60 0.55 -17.51
C LEU A 346 -10.11 0.54 -17.76
N GLY A 347 -10.54 -0.11 -18.85
CA GLY A 347 -11.96 -0.30 -19.15
C GLY A 347 -12.67 -1.14 -18.07
N TYR A 348 -12.03 -2.20 -17.58
CA TYR A 348 -12.58 -3.09 -16.57
C TYR A 348 -12.76 -2.40 -15.21
N PHE A 349 -11.74 -1.67 -14.73
CA PHE A 349 -11.83 -0.86 -13.50
C PHE A 349 -12.86 0.26 -13.64
N ASN A 350 -12.95 0.90 -14.81
CA ASN A 350 -14.00 1.87 -15.05
C ASN A 350 -15.39 1.25 -14.86
N ARG A 351 -15.64 0.07 -15.44
CA ARG A 351 -16.92 -0.63 -15.40
C ARG A 351 -17.26 -1.25 -14.04
N HIS A 352 -16.26 -1.52 -13.21
CA HIS A 352 -16.44 -2.09 -11.87
C HIS A 352 -15.87 -1.15 -10.79
N PRO A 353 -16.61 -0.09 -10.40
CA PRO A 353 -16.19 0.85 -9.35
C PRO A 353 -15.78 0.18 -8.03
N ALA A 354 -16.28 -1.01 -7.71
CA ALA A 354 -15.87 -1.76 -6.53
C ALA A 354 -14.36 -2.02 -6.49
N LEU A 355 -13.70 -2.23 -7.62
CA LEU A 355 -12.26 -2.47 -7.69
C LEU A 355 -11.43 -1.24 -7.28
N SER A 356 -12.02 -0.04 -7.38
CA SER A 356 -11.40 1.22 -6.94
C SER A 356 -11.85 1.65 -5.54
N PHE A 357 -13.10 1.36 -5.17
CA PHE A 357 -13.77 1.98 -4.03
C PHE A 357 -14.03 1.04 -2.85
N TYR A 358 -14.31 -0.25 -3.08
CA TYR A 358 -14.62 -1.19 -2.00
C TYR A 358 -13.44 -1.38 -1.04
N PHE A 359 -12.23 -1.40 -1.61
CA PHE A 359 -10.99 -1.60 -0.85
C PHE A 359 -10.27 -0.28 -0.52
N ALA A 360 -10.92 0.87 -0.77
CA ALA A 360 -10.29 2.17 -0.62
C ALA A 360 -10.13 2.61 0.84
N GLY A 361 -9.24 3.58 1.03
CA GLY A 361 -9.17 4.33 2.27
C GLY A 361 -10.38 5.23 2.48
N ASP A 362 -10.38 5.98 3.59
CA ASP A 362 -11.52 6.84 3.95
C ASP A 362 -11.68 8.06 3.01
N PHE A 363 -10.66 8.37 2.22
CA PHE A 363 -10.66 9.49 1.27
C PHE A 363 -10.57 8.98 -0.18
N VAL A 364 -11.69 9.09 -0.90
CA VAL A 364 -11.82 8.79 -2.33
C VAL A 364 -12.19 10.05 -3.12
N GLY A 365 -12.16 9.97 -4.45
CA GLY A 365 -12.51 11.07 -5.33
C GLY A 365 -11.36 11.59 -6.17
N ASN A 366 -11.70 12.53 -7.07
CA ASN A 366 -10.78 13.21 -7.98
C ASN A 366 -9.58 13.88 -7.29
N SER A 367 -9.73 14.22 -6.01
CA SER A 367 -8.72 14.91 -5.20
C SER A 367 -7.97 13.96 -4.27
N SER A 368 -8.23 12.64 -4.35
CA SER A 368 -7.62 11.60 -3.51
C SER A 368 -6.19 11.25 -3.95
N GLN A 369 -5.54 10.33 -3.23
CA GLN A 369 -4.20 9.85 -3.60
C GLN A 369 -4.22 8.92 -4.82
N ALA A 370 -5.40 8.41 -5.19
CA ALA A 370 -5.58 7.43 -6.24
C ALA A 370 -6.91 7.65 -6.98
N PRO A 371 -7.12 8.85 -7.58
CA PRO A 371 -8.34 9.13 -8.32
C PRO A 371 -8.46 8.19 -9.53
N ARG A 372 -9.70 7.89 -9.90
CA ARG A 372 -10.00 7.19 -11.14
C ARG A 372 -9.87 8.13 -12.33
N ALA A 373 -9.63 7.57 -13.51
CA ALA A 373 -9.50 8.37 -14.74
C ALA A 373 -10.82 9.08 -15.12
N ASP A 374 -11.97 8.47 -14.79
CA ASP A 374 -13.33 8.98 -15.05
C ASP A 374 -13.85 9.97 -13.99
N GLU A 375 -13.05 10.27 -12.96
CA GLU A 375 -13.37 11.29 -11.95
C GLU A 375 -12.84 12.68 -12.29
N ARG A 376 -12.16 12.81 -13.42
CA ARG A 376 -11.71 14.10 -13.96
C ARG A 376 -12.89 14.82 -14.67
N THR A 377 -12.60 15.68 -15.64
CA THR A 377 -13.65 16.35 -16.42
C THR A 377 -14.32 15.38 -17.40
N ALA A 378 -15.55 15.65 -17.82
CA ALA A 378 -16.23 14.83 -18.83
C ALA A 378 -15.42 14.78 -20.14
N ASP A 379 -14.94 15.94 -20.62
CA ASP A 379 -14.16 16.04 -21.85
C ASP A 379 -12.89 15.16 -21.84
N ILE A 380 -12.15 15.11 -20.73
CA ILE A 380 -10.92 14.30 -20.68
C ILE A 380 -11.24 12.80 -20.66
N PHE A 381 -12.39 12.41 -20.13
CA PHE A 381 -12.83 11.01 -20.15
C PHE A 381 -13.31 10.58 -21.54
N GLU A 382 -13.97 11.46 -22.30
CA GLU A 382 -14.31 11.20 -23.71
C GLU A 382 -13.04 10.99 -24.56
N GLU A 383 -12.00 11.81 -24.35
CA GLU A 383 -10.70 11.65 -25.02
C GLU A 383 -9.98 10.36 -24.60
N LEU A 384 -10.10 9.93 -23.34
CA LEU A 384 -9.60 8.63 -22.90
C LEU A 384 -10.35 7.50 -23.59
N ALA A 385 -11.68 7.57 -23.69
CA ALA A 385 -12.48 6.55 -24.37
C ALA A 385 -12.06 6.42 -25.85
N LEU A 386 -11.85 7.54 -26.54
CA LEU A 386 -11.30 7.55 -27.90
C LEU A 386 -9.91 6.93 -27.95
N THR A 387 -9.03 7.28 -27.02
CA THR A 387 -7.67 6.71 -26.91
C THR A 387 -7.71 5.19 -26.76
N LEU A 388 -8.56 4.66 -25.86
CA LEU A 388 -8.74 3.22 -25.68
C LEU A 388 -9.26 2.56 -26.95
N ALA A 389 -10.23 3.16 -27.64
CA ALA A 389 -10.75 2.66 -28.90
C ALA A 389 -9.68 2.65 -30.02
N LEU A 390 -8.80 3.65 -30.06
CA LEU A 390 -7.68 3.71 -31.00
C LEU A 390 -6.63 2.65 -30.70
N LEU A 391 -6.25 2.48 -29.43
CA LEU A 391 -5.32 1.43 -28.99
C LEU A 391 -5.86 0.03 -29.30
N LYS A 392 -7.17 -0.21 -29.09
CA LYS A 392 -7.83 -1.48 -29.43
C LYS A 392 -7.74 -1.85 -30.92
N ARG A 393 -7.65 -0.85 -31.82
CA ARG A 393 -7.47 -1.06 -33.27
C ARG A 393 -6.02 -1.37 -33.65
N GLN A 394 -5.06 -1.09 -32.78
CA GLN A 394 -3.66 -1.42 -33.01
C GLN A 394 -3.42 -2.89 -32.73
N ARG A 395 -2.79 -3.60 -33.66
CA ARG A 395 -2.49 -5.03 -33.47
C ARG A 395 -1.39 -5.24 -32.43
N ASN A 396 -0.30 -4.49 -32.53
CA ASN A 396 0.88 -4.60 -31.67
C ASN A 396 1.45 -3.20 -31.39
N PRO A 397 0.80 -2.38 -30.53
CA PRO A 397 1.37 -1.09 -30.17
C PRO A 397 2.70 -1.29 -29.42
N THR A 398 3.70 -0.47 -29.77
CA THR A 398 4.99 -0.47 -29.07
C THR A 398 4.82 -0.01 -27.61
N PRO A 399 5.70 -0.42 -26.67
CA PRO A 399 5.66 0.08 -25.30
C PRO A 399 5.65 1.63 -25.19
N ASP A 400 6.43 2.32 -26.02
CA ASP A 400 6.44 3.79 -26.07
C ASP A 400 5.09 4.37 -26.51
N LEU A 401 4.48 3.85 -27.57
CA LEU A 401 3.14 4.24 -28.01
C LEU A 401 2.10 4.01 -26.91
N LEU A 402 2.11 2.82 -26.28
CA LEU A 402 1.17 2.48 -25.21
C LEU A 402 1.26 3.46 -24.03
N TRP A 403 2.48 3.73 -23.56
CA TRP A 403 2.72 4.65 -22.44
C TRP A 403 2.38 6.10 -22.82
N GLN A 404 2.77 6.57 -24.00
CA GLN A 404 2.47 7.94 -24.46
C GLN A 404 0.97 8.18 -24.64
N SER A 405 0.24 7.17 -25.12
CA SER A 405 -1.21 7.26 -25.29
C SER A 405 -1.94 7.34 -23.95
N LEU A 406 -1.51 6.62 -22.92
CA LEU A 406 -2.26 6.50 -21.66
C LEU A 406 -1.80 7.45 -20.55
N SER A 407 -0.51 7.77 -20.47
CA SER A 407 0.04 8.56 -19.36
C SER A 407 -0.62 9.94 -19.15
N PRO A 408 -1.12 10.68 -20.17
CA PRO A 408 -1.79 11.96 -19.93
C PRO A 408 -3.12 11.84 -19.17
N PHE A 409 -3.76 10.67 -19.23
CA PHE A 409 -5.06 10.41 -18.61
C PHE A 409 -4.93 9.89 -17.18
N LEU A 410 -3.84 9.19 -16.88
CA LEU A 410 -3.57 8.53 -15.59
C LEU A 410 -2.84 9.47 -14.62
N ALA A 411 -3.52 10.55 -14.26
CA ALA A 411 -3.03 11.58 -13.35
C ALA A 411 -4.21 12.26 -12.64
N ASP A 412 -3.92 12.93 -11.53
CA ASP A 412 -4.91 13.75 -10.84
C ASP A 412 -5.26 15.03 -11.66
N PRO A 413 -6.29 15.81 -11.24
CA PRO A 413 -6.65 17.05 -11.93
C PRO A 413 -5.54 18.11 -12.01
N ALA A 414 -4.50 18.01 -11.17
CA ALA A 414 -3.33 18.89 -11.20
C ALA A 414 -2.20 18.35 -12.10
N GLY A 415 -2.39 17.20 -12.75
CA GLY A 415 -1.41 16.56 -13.63
C GLY A 415 -0.36 15.72 -12.90
N ASN A 416 -0.58 15.38 -11.62
CA ASN A 416 0.34 14.50 -10.89
C ASN A 416 0.10 13.03 -11.26
N THR A 417 1.01 12.46 -12.04
CA THR A 417 1.00 11.06 -12.51
C THR A 417 1.19 10.03 -11.39
N HIS A 418 1.76 10.43 -10.26
CA HIS A 418 1.89 9.56 -9.08
C HIS A 418 0.53 9.37 -8.36
N ARG A 419 -0.47 10.20 -8.66
CA ARG A 419 -1.80 10.16 -8.05
C ARG A 419 -2.84 9.67 -9.06
N THR A 420 -2.98 8.36 -9.13
CA THR A 420 -3.92 7.65 -10.02
C THR A 420 -4.19 6.27 -9.42
N GLU A 421 -5.38 5.72 -9.62
CA GLU A 421 -5.70 4.35 -9.18
C GLU A 421 -4.82 3.28 -9.83
N LEU A 422 -4.46 3.48 -11.10
CA LEU A 422 -3.63 2.62 -11.92
C LEU A 422 -2.45 3.46 -12.41
N ASN A 423 -1.29 3.26 -11.81
CA ASN A 423 -0.06 3.98 -12.11
C ASN A 423 0.83 3.17 -13.05
N ILE A 424 1.32 3.84 -14.09
CA ILE A 424 2.15 3.26 -15.14
C ILE A 424 3.52 3.93 -15.25
N GLU A 425 3.93 4.69 -14.23
CA GLU A 425 5.23 5.37 -14.22
C GLU A 425 6.38 4.36 -14.21
N LYS A 426 6.20 3.23 -13.53
CA LYS A 426 7.17 2.11 -13.50
C LYS A 426 7.03 1.15 -14.69
N LEU A 427 6.08 1.38 -15.62
CA LEU A 427 5.85 0.51 -16.77
C LEU A 427 6.91 0.73 -17.86
N TRP A 428 6.85 1.90 -18.52
CA TRP A 428 7.74 2.25 -19.64
C TRP A 428 7.97 3.77 -19.79
N ASN A 429 8.11 4.49 -18.68
CA ASN A 429 8.38 5.92 -18.67
C ASN A 429 9.87 6.23 -18.99
N PRO A 430 10.21 6.87 -20.11
CA PRO A 430 11.60 7.20 -20.44
C PRO A 430 12.17 8.37 -19.60
N TYR A 431 11.31 9.14 -18.94
CA TYR A 431 11.67 10.34 -18.18
C TYR A 431 11.92 10.07 -16.70
N LEU A 432 11.81 8.81 -16.25
CA LEU A 432 12.09 8.40 -14.88
C LEU A 432 13.35 7.51 -14.84
N PRO A 433 14.55 8.10 -14.66
CA PRO A 433 15.82 7.37 -14.72
C PRO A 433 15.88 6.19 -13.73
N GLY A 434 16.34 5.03 -14.21
CA GLY A 434 16.54 3.81 -13.43
C GLY A 434 15.27 3.12 -12.90
N ARG A 435 14.09 3.74 -13.02
CA ARG A 435 12.83 3.23 -12.44
C ARG A 435 11.63 3.23 -13.40
N GLY A 436 11.71 3.94 -14.51
CA GLY A 436 10.57 4.11 -15.41
C GLY A 436 10.27 2.91 -16.31
N ARG A 437 11.24 2.00 -16.52
CA ARG A 437 11.14 0.86 -17.44
C ARG A 437 11.27 -0.47 -16.71
N LEU A 438 10.47 -0.65 -15.66
CA LEU A 438 10.47 -1.89 -14.86
C LEU A 438 9.40 -2.89 -15.34
N GLY A 439 8.54 -2.51 -16.28
CA GLY A 439 7.44 -3.36 -16.75
C GLY A 439 6.32 -3.52 -15.73
N LEU A 440 6.19 -2.60 -14.77
CA LEU A 440 5.26 -2.71 -13.65
C LEU A 440 4.06 -1.78 -13.80
N VAL A 441 2.88 -2.27 -13.44
CA VAL A 441 1.68 -1.45 -13.21
C VAL A 441 1.34 -1.52 -11.73
N GLU A 442 1.12 -0.36 -11.11
CA GLU A 442 0.83 -0.23 -9.69
C GLU A 442 -0.63 0.11 -9.46
N PHE A 443 -1.26 -0.61 -8.53
CA PHE A 443 -2.61 -0.39 -8.10
C PHE A 443 -2.60 0.34 -6.76
N ARG A 444 -3.09 1.57 -6.76
CA ARG A 444 -2.89 2.52 -5.66
C ARG A 444 -4.16 2.87 -4.90
N ALA A 445 -5.33 2.45 -5.42
CA ALA A 445 -6.62 2.69 -4.79
C ALA A 445 -6.89 1.84 -3.53
N PHE A 446 -5.98 0.92 -3.19
CA PHE A 446 -6.10 0.01 -2.06
C PHE A 446 -5.59 0.64 -0.76
N ARG A 447 -6.42 0.60 0.28
CA ARG A 447 -5.97 0.89 1.65
C ARG A 447 -5.00 -0.16 2.15
N MET A 448 -4.22 0.15 3.18
CA MET A 448 -3.37 -0.85 3.83
C MET A 448 -4.21 -1.97 4.47
N PRO A 449 -4.06 -3.24 4.05
CA PRO A 449 -4.80 -4.33 4.65
C PRO A 449 -4.35 -4.62 6.10
N PRO A 450 -5.26 -5.01 7.00
CA PRO A 450 -5.03 -5.34 8.41
C PRO A 450 -4.27 -6.65 8.61
N THR A 451 -4.36 -7.56 7.63
CA THR A 451 -3.81 -8.91 7.69
C THR A 451 -3.07 -9.25 6.40
N PRO A 452 -2.05 -10.12 6.47
CA PRO A 452 -1.38 -10.61 5.28
C PRO A 452 -2.29 -11.50 4.41
N GLU A 453 -3.30 -12.16 5.00
CA GLU A 453 -4.30 -12.95 4.28
C GLU A 453 -5.14 -12.07 3.35
N TRP A 454 -5.66 -10.93 3.83
CA TRP A 454 -6.44 -10.05 2.97
C TRP A 454 -5.58 -9.41 1.87
N LEU A 455 -4.33 -9.03 2.19
CA LEU A 455 -3.37 -8.57 1.19
C LEU A 455 -3.12 -9.64 0.10
N ALA A 456 -3.00 -10.91 0.48
CA ALA A 456 -2.84 -12.01 -0.46
C ALA A 456 -4.12 -12.31 -1.28
N ALA A 457 -5.30 -12.15 -0.68
CA ALA A 457 -6.57 -12.29 -1.40
C ALA A 457 -6.72 -11.21 -2.49
N LEU A 458 -6.32 -9.96 -2.19
CA LEU A 458 -6.26 -8.88 -3.19
C LEU A 458 -5.26 -9.20 -4.32
N ALA A 459 -4.07 -9.70 -3.97
CA ALA A 459 -3.09 -10.15 -4.97
C ALA A 459 -3.66 -11.25 -5.89
N ALA A 460 -4.39 -12.23 -5.34
CA ALA A 460 -5.03 -13.28 -6.11
C ALA A 460 -6.16 -12.74 -7.01
N LEU A 461 -6.98 -11.81 -6.50
CA LEU A 461 -8.03 -11.13 -7.28
C LEU A 461 -7.43 -10.40 -8.50
N LEU A 462 -6.42 -9.55 -8.28
CA LEU A 462 -5.78 -8.79 -9.35
C LEU A 462 -5.11 -9.70 -10.39
N ARG A 463 -4.44 -10.77 -9.94
CA ARG A 463 -3.85 -11.78 -10.84
C ARG A 463 -4.91 -12.51 -11.65
N ALA A 464 -6.06 -12.85 -11.06
CA ALA A 464 -7.16 -13.51 -11.75
C ALA A 464 -7.79 -12.58 -12.80
N ILE A 465 -8.01 -11.30 -12.46
CA ILE A 465 -8.50 -10.28 -13.41
C ILE A 465 -7.52 -10.09 -14.56
N ALA A 466 -6.21 -9.96 -14.28
CA ALA A 466 -5.21 -9.85 -15.34
C ALA A 466 -5.20 -11.08 -16.25
N ALA A 467 -5.29 -12.28 -15.68
CA ALA A 467 -5.39 -13.53 -16.45
C ALA A 467 -6.66 -13.63 -17.29
N LEU A 468 -7.80 -13.13 -16.79
CA LEU A 468 -9.06 -13.03 -17.54
C LEU A 468 -8.88 -12.11 -18.77
N LEU A 469 -8.35 -10.91 -18.55
CA LEU A 469 -8.22 -9.88 -19.58
C LEU A 469 -7.15 -10.20 -20.63
N ILE A 470 -6.10 -10.94 -20.27
CA ILE A 470 -5.15 -11.49 -21.26
C ILE A 470 -5.87 -12.37 -22.28
N GLN A 471 -6.84 -13.18 -21.84
CA GLN A 471 -7.62 -14.08 -22.70
C GLN A 471 -8.77 -13.37 -23.43
N ARG A 472 -9.07 -12.11 -23.10
CA ARG A 472 -10.19 -11.33 -23.66
C ARG A 472 -9.71 -10.00 -24.25
N PRO A 473 -9.06 -10.03 -25.43
CA PRO A 473 -8.61 -8.81 -26.11
C PRO A 473 -9.76 -7.93 -26.58
N ASP A 474 -10.96 -8.50 -26.73
CA ASP A 474 -12.18 -7.76 -27.05
C ASP A 474 -12.93 -7.38 -25.75
N TYR A 475 -12.44 -6.33 -25.08
CA TYR A 475 -13.06 -5.79 -23.87
C TYR A 475 -14.11 -4.71 -24.22
N PRO A 476 -15.19 -4.60 -23.44
CA PRO A 476 -16.26 -3.63 -23.69
C PRO A 476 -15.78 -2.18 -23.52
N GLU A 477 -16.52 -1.25 -24.12
CA GLU A 477 -16.26 0.18 -23.96
C GLU A 477 -16.49 0.65 -22.50
N PRO A 478 -15.75 1.68 -22.05
CA PRO A 478 -15.97 2.32 -20.75
C PRO A 478 -17.40 2.86 -20.59
N ILE A 479 -17.93 2.85 -19.37
CA ILE A 479 -19.22 3.42 -18.99
C ILE A 479 -19.02 4.87 -18.51
N HIS A 480 -19.86 5.76 -19.01
CA HIS A 480 -19.96 7.13 -18.51
C HIS A 480 -20.91 7.18 -17.30
N TRP A 481 -20.41 6.88 -16.11
CA TRP A 481 -21.19 6.83 -14.87
C TRP A 481 -21.81 8.17 -14.45
N GLY A 482 -21.19 9.29 -14.82
CA GLY A 482 -21.65 10.62 -14.42
C GLY A 482 -21.84 10.73 -12.89
N ARG A 483 -22.98 11.27 -12.46
CA ARG A 483 -23.25 11.47 -11.01
C ARG A 483 -23.48 10.17 -10.25
N GLU A 484 -23.85 9.08 -10.91
CA GLU A 484 -24.09 7.81 -10.22
C GLU A 484 -22.82 7.25 -9.58
N LEU A 485 -21.64 7.56 -10.13
CA LEU A 485 -20.35 7.13 -9.56
C LEU A 485 -20.19 7.58 -8.10
N HIS A 486 -20.59 8.82 -7.79
CA HIS A 486 -20.45 9.42 -6.45
C HIS A 486 -21.74 9.36 -5.62
N ASP A 487 -22.80 8.72 -6.14
CA ASP A 487 -24.08 8.57 -5.45
C ASP A 487 -24.39 7.10 -5.14
N ARG A 488 -24.48 6.26 -6.17
CA ARG A 488 -24.73 4.82 -6.06
C ARG A 488 -23.55 4.10 -5.43
N PHE A 489 -22.36 4.24 -6.01
CA PHE A 489 -21.15 3.56 -5.55
C PHE A 489 -20.50 4.22 -4.33
N ALA A 490 -21.17 5.22 -3.74
CA ALA A 490 -20.87 5.69 -2.40
C ALA A 490 -21.39 4.72 -1.30
N LEU A 491 -22.29 3.80 -1.65
CA LEU A 491 -22.93 2.90 -0.69
C LEU A 491 -22.33 1.47 -0.76
N PRO A 492 -21.95 0.87 0.38
CA PRO A 492 -21.31 -0.44 0.42
C PRO A 492 -22.08 -1.56 -0.27
N TYR A 493 -23.42 -1.52 -0.22
CA TYR A 493 -24.28 -2.51 -0.88
C TYR A 493 -23.98 -2.63 -2.37
N TYR A 494 -23.94 -1.50 -3.10
CA TYR A 494 -23.73 -1.52 -4.55
C TYR A 494 -22.30 -1.85 -4.93
N LEU A 495 -21.31 -1.47 -4.10
CA LEU A 495 -19.93 -1.90 -4.28
C LEU A 495 -19.78 -3.41 -4.10
N ARG A 496 -20.45 -3.99 -3.10
CA ARG A 496 -20.47 -5.43 -2.86
C ARG A 496 -21.15 -6.19 -4.00
N ALA A 497 -22.28 -5.69 -4.50
CA ALA A 497 -22.97 -6.28 -5.65
C ALA A 497 -22.08 -6.27 -6.90
N ASP A 498 -21.44 -5.14 -7.20
CA ASP A 498 -20.51 -5.01 -8.33
C ASP A 498 -19.27 -5.91 -8.19
N LEU A 499 -18.72 -6.06 -6.97
CA LEU A 499 -17.63 -7.01 -6.72
C LEU A 499 -18.07 -8.46 -6.92
N TRP A 500 -19.31 -8.81 -6.56
CA TRP A 500 -19.86 -10.13 -6.84
C TRP A 500 -19.96 -10.43 -8.33
N GLU A 501 -20.31 -9.44 -9.17
CA GLU A 501 -20.30 -9.59 -10.63
C GLU A 501 -18.89 -9.95 -11.14
N VAL A 502 -17.86 -9.28 -10.63
CA VAL A 502 -16.45 -9.62 -10.95
C VAL A 502 -16.11 -11.05 -10.52
N LEU A 503 -16.48 -11.44 -9.30
CA LEU A 503 -16.19 -12.77 -8.75
C LEU A 503 -16.90 -13.89 -9.53
N ASP A 504 -18.16 -13.67 -9.93
CA ASP A 504 -18.93 -14.61 -10.73
C ASP A 504 -18.37 -14.74 -12.16
N GLU A 505 -17.95 -13.62 -12.76
CA GLU A 505 -17.29 -13.63 -14.07
C GLU A 505 -15.97 -14.40 -14.04
N LEU A 506 -15.15 -14.18 -13.01
CA LEU A 506 -13.92 -14.94 -12.79
C LEU A 506 -14.23 -16.43 -12.62
N ALA A 507 -15.23 -16.79 -11.82
CA ALA A 507 -15.64 -18.18 -11.64
C ALA A 507 -16.08 -18.82 -12.96
N SER A 508 -16.92 -18.12 -13.73
CA SER A 508 -17.43 -18.55 -15.04
C SER A 508 -16.32 -18.72 -16.09
N ALA A 509 -15.24 -17.94 -15.99
CA ALA A 509 -14.05 -18.07 -16.82
C ALA A 509 -13.07 -19.17 -16.34
N GLY A 510 -13.41 -19.91 -15.28
CA GLY A 510 -12.52 -20.87 -14.64
C GLY A 510 -11.29 -20.20 -14.02
N LEU A 511 -11.48 -19.03 -13.41
CA LEU A 511 -10.50 -18.22 -12.67
C LEU A 511 -10.99 -17.91 -11.24
N GLY A 512 -12.00 -18.66 -10.75
CA GLY A 512 -12.58 -18.46 -9.43
C GLY A 512 -11.57 -18.60 -8.29
N LEU A 513 -11.73 -17.77 -7.26
CA LEU A 513 -10.79 -17.65 -6.14
C LEU A 513 -11.02 -18.68 -5.02
N GLY A 514 -12.21 -19.28 -4.95
CA GLY A 514 -12.63 -20.17 -3.87
C GLY A 514 -13.10 -19.42 -2.62
N GLN A 515 -13.94 -20.08 -1.82
CA GLN A 515 -14.68 -19.43 -0.74
C GLN A 515 -13.82 -18.76 0.35
N PRO A 516 -12.68 -19.33 0.79
CA PRO A 516 -11.85 -18.66 1.79
C PRO A 516 -11.33 -17.28 1.36
N LEU A 517 -10.93 -17.13 0.09
CA LEU A 517 -10.48 -15.84 -0.45
C LEU A 517 -11.64 -14.87 -0.62
N ILE A 518 -12.77 -15.37 -1.11
CA ILE A 518 -14.00 -14.57 -1.29
C ILE A 518 -14.46 -14.02 0.07
N ALA A 519 -14.43 -14.83 1.12
CA ALA A 519 -14.79 -14.39 2.47
C ALA A 519 -13.90 -13.27 2.99
N GLU A 520 -12.58 -13.33 2.77
CA GLU A 520 -11.65 -12.25 3.12
C GLU A 520 -11.91 -10.98 2.29
N LEU A 521 -12.18 -11.12 0.99
CA LEU A 521 -12.44 -9.98 0.10
C LEU A 521 -13.76 -9.28 0.40
N LEU A 522 -14.76 -9.98 0.92
CA LEU A 522 -16.10 -9.46 1.20
C LEU A 522 -16.34 -9.12 2.67
N ASP A 523 -15.29 -9.05 3.49
CA ASP A 523 -15.41 -8.63 4.88
C ASP A 523 -15.94 -7.18 4.98
N GLU A 524 -17.05 -7.00 5.71
CA GLU A 524 -17.74 -5.72 5.86
C GLU A 524 -17.32 -4.93 7.10
N HIS A 525 -16.40 -5.42 7.93
CA HIS A 525 -16.16 -4.83 9.24
C HIS A 525 -15.74 -3.36 9.20
N TYR A 526 -15.12 -2.90 8.10
CA TYR A 526 -14.75 -1.49 7.88
C TYR A 526 -15.95 -0.57 7.65
N HIS A 527 -17.01 -1.11 7.07
CA HIS A 527 -18.22 -0.38 6.81
C HIS A 527 -19.19 -0.48 7.99
N TRP A 528 -19.06 -1.49 8.85
CA TRP A 528 -19.99 -1.72 9.94
C TRP A 528 -19.99 -0.62 11.02
N LEU A 529 -21.17 -0.05 11.30
CA LEU A 529 -21.37 0.85 12.45
C LEU A 529 -22.24 0.24 13.54
N GLY A 530 -23.28 -0.53 13.17
CA GLY A 530 -24.15 -1.22 14.12
C GLY A 530 -25.41 -1.75 13.48
N ALA A 531 -26.14 -2.57 14.23
CA ALA A 531 -27.47 -3.04 13.86
C ALA A 531 -28.37 -3.17 15.08
N ALA A 532 -29.67 -3.15 14.83
CA ALA A 532 -30.68 -3.36 15.84
C ALA A 532 -31.92 -4.01 15.22
N GLU A 533 -32.64 -4.78 16.05
CA GLU A 533 -33.82 -5.51 15.63
C GLU A 533 -35.07 -4.92 16.29
N PHE A 534 -36.15 -4.84 15.52
CA PHE A 534 -37.47 -4.47 16.02
C PHE A 534 -38.53 -5.29 15.28
N GLY A 535 -39.32 -6.07 16.02
CA GLY A 535 -40.19 -7.08 15.40
C GLY A 535 -39.36 -8.09 14.60
N GLU A 536 -39.79 -8.39 13.37
CA GLU A 536 -39.06 -9.24 12.42
C GLU A 536 -38.24 -8.43 11.39
N CYS A 537 -37.93 -7.17 11.70
CA CYS A 537 -37.11 -6.30 10.85
C CYS A 537 -35.77 -5.99 11.54
N ARG A 538 -34.68 -6.21 10.81
CA ARG A 538 -33.33 -5.80 11.22
C ARG A 538 -32.95 -4.55 10.47
N LEU A 539 -32.58 -3.51 11.22
CA LEU A 539 -31.97 -2.30 10.71
C LEU A 539 -30.45 -2.39 10.87
N THR A 540 -29.73 -2.19 9.79
CA THR A 540 -28.26 -2.13 9.78
C THR A 540 -27.81 -0.75 9.33
N VAL A 541 -26.78 -0.20 9.98
CA VAL A 541 -26.13 1.05 9.58
C VAL A 541 -24.70 0.74 9.21
N ARG A 542 -24.33 1.15 7.99
CA ARG A 542 -22.96 1.09 7.48
C ARG A 542 -22.45 2.47 7.15
N ARG A 543 -21.13 2.64 7.18
CA ARG A 543 -20.40 3.80 6.70
C ARG A 543 -20.31 3.73 5.17
N GLY A 544 -20.87 4.72 4.51
CA GLY A 544 -20.67 4.96 3.08
C GLY A 544 -19.38 5.74 2.82
N LEU A 545 -18.97 5.76 1.56
CA LEU A 545 -17.85 6.55 1.09
C LEU A 545 -18.26 8.02 0.94
N GLU A 546 -17.29 8.92 1.13
CA GLU A 546 -17.47 10.33 0.90
C GLU A 546 -16.33 10.87 0.03
N PHE A 547 -16.70 11.75 -0.90
CA PHE A 547 -15.80 12.28 -1.92
C PHE A 547 -15.41 13.71 -1.50
N TRP A 548 -14.44 13.81 -0.59
CA TRP A 548 -14.08 15.10 0.01
C TRP A 548 -13.43 16.03 -1.01
N PRO A 549 -14.01 17.21 -1.27
CA PRO A 549 -13.47 18.13 -2.26
C PRO A 549 -12.20 18.81 -1.75
N LEU A 550 -11.27 19.05 -2.67
CA LEU A 550 -10.13 19.94 -2.45
C LEU A 550 -10.63 21.39 -2.23
N LEU A 551 -10.07 22.09 -1.24
CA LEU A 551 -10.34 23.52 -1.04
C LEU A 551 -9.49 24.36 -1.99
N GLY A 552 -10.09 25.25 -2.77
CA GLY A 552 -9.40 25.99 -3.84
C GLY A 552 -8.51 27.15 -3.38
N ASP A 553 -8.72 27.68 -2.17
CA ASP A 553 -8.06 28.88 -1.62
C ASP A 553 -7.19 28.60 -0.39
N ALA A 554 -6.75 27.34 -0.21
CA ALA A 554 -5.98 26.93 0.96
C ALA A 554 -4.50 27.34 0.85
N PRO A 555 -3.96 28.18 1.76
CA PRO A 555 -2.55 28.64 1.73
C PRO A 555 -1.52 27.50 1.78
N SER A 556 -1.90 26.34 2.32
CA SER A 556 -1.04 25.16 2.44
C SER A 556 -0.72 24.47 1.11
N GLN A 557 -1.42 24.80 0.03
CA GLN A 557 -1.21 24.18 -1.29
C GLN A 557 0.08 24.64 -1.98
N GLU A 558 0.56 25.84 -1.68
CA GLU A 558 1.77 26.39 -2.31
C GLU A 558 3.07 25.78 -1.72
N HIS A 559 3.02 25.18 -0.53
CA HIS A 559 4.24 24.86 0.23
C HIS A 559 4.30 23.44 0.85
N GLY A 560 3.21 22.67 0.89
CA GLY A 560 3.13 21.35 1.55
C GLY A 560 2.88 20.15 0.62
N HIS A 561 3.29 18.94 1.05
CA HIS A 561 2.94 17.67 0.40
C HIS A 561 1.49 17.23 0.69
N SER A 562 0.82 17.86 1.66
CA SER A 562 -0.56 17.60 2.03
C SER A 562 -1.50 18.63 1.41
N ARG A 563 -2.61 18.14 0.86
CA ARG A 563 -3.67 18.96 0.27
C ARG A 563 -4.83 19.08 1.25
N LEU A 564 -5.30 20.30 1.50
CA LEU A 564 -6.43 20.52 2.39
C LEU A 564 -7.75 20.20 1.67
N VAL A 565 -8.52 19.27 2.24
CA VAL A 565 -9.83 18.85 1.75
C VAL A 565 -10.90 19.13 2.80
N ASP A 566 -12.14 19.28 2.37
CA ASP A 566 -13.27 19.37 3.30
C ASP A 566 -13.73 17.98 3.76
N ALA A 567 -13.08 17.47 4.81
CA ALA A 567 -13.43 16.20 5.45
C ALA A 567 -14.63 16.30 6.43
N SER A 568 -15.38 17.41 6.40
CA SER A 568 -16.45 17.66 7.38
C SER A 568 -17.77 16.96 7.09
N THR A 569 -17.88 16.31 5.94
CA THR A 569 -19.08 15.54 5.53
C THR A 569 -18.86 14.05 5.73
N ALA A 570 -19.91 13.33 6.11
CA ALA A 570 -19.93 11.88 6.19
C ALA A 570 -21.16 11.31 5.48
N ARG A 571 -21.08 10.03 5.13
CA ARG A 571 -22.17 9.27 4.52
C ARG A 571 -22.45 7.97 5.26
N LEU A 572 -23.74 7.66 5.42
CA LEU A 572 -24.22 6.38 5.91
C LEU A 572 -24.99 5.65 4.82
N GLU A 573 -24.96 4.33 4.85
CA GLU A 573 -25.98 3.46 4.27
C GLU A 573 -26.84 2.94 5.42
N ILE A 574 -28.15 3.02 5.27
CA ILE A 574 -29.10 2.45 6.24
C ILE A 574 -29.95 1.43 5.49
N SER A 575 -29.96 0.19 5.96
CA SER A 575 -30.67 -0.92 5.33
C SER A 575 -31.63 -1.61 6.27
N LEU A 576 -32.76 -2.07 5.75
CA LEU A 576 -33.75 -2.90 6.40
C LEU A 576 -33.83 -4.26 5.71
N CYS A 577 -33.76 -5.33 6.48
CA CYS A 577 -33.92 -6.70 6.01
C CYS A 577 -34.92 -7.44 6.91
N ALA A 578 -35.74 -8.30 6.31
CA ALA A 578 -36.62 -9.18 7.06
C ALA A 578 -35.81 -10.32 7.72
N GLN A 579 -36.27 -10.80 8.88
CA GLN A 579 -35.68 -11.95 9.57
C GLN A 579 -36.34 -13.29 9.19
N SER A 580 -37.44 -13.26 8.43
CA SER A 580 -38.17 -14.45 7.98
C SER A 580 -38.80 -14.21 6.60
N GLU A 581 -39.05 -15.27 5.83
CA GLU A 581 -39.77 -15.18 4.54
C GLU A 581 -41.17 -14.55 4.68
N ALA A 582 -41.84 -14.79 5.82
CA ALA A 582 -43.14 -14.21 6.10
C ALA A 582 -43.06 -12.68 6.27
N ALA A 583 -42.06 -12.20 7.03
CA ALA A 583 -41.81 -10.79 7.25
C ALA A 583 -41.33 -10.05 5.99
N GLN A 584 -40.76 -10.76 5.03
CA GLN A 584 -40.32 -10.18 3.77
C GLN A 584 -41.48 -9.52 3.00
N ARG A 585 -42.68 -10.09 3.08
CA ARG A 585 -43.90 -9.55 2.43
C ARG A 585 -44.39 -8.24 3.05
N THR A 586 -43.97 -7.93 4.28
CA THR A 586 -44.38 -6.74 5.03
C THR A 586 -43.29 -5.67 5.11
N LEU A 587 -42.08 -5.90 4.55
CA LEU A 587 -40.98 -4.93 4.55
C LEU A 587 -41.39 -3.54 4.02
N LYS A 588 -42.21 -3.51 2.97
CA LYS A 588 -42.75 -2.26 2.38
C LYS A 588 -43.56 -1.39 3.35
N ASP A 589 -44.09 -1.98 4.42
CA ASP A 589 -44.95 -1.29 5.39
C ASP A 589 -44.13 -0.69 6.54
N TRP A 590 -42.84 -1.05 6.65
CA TRP A 590 -41.91 -0.46 7.60
C TRP A 590 -41.59 0.99 7.22
N ARG A 591 -41.53 1.85 8.24
CA ARG A 591 -41.29 3.27 8.09
C ARG A 591 -40.05 3.66 8.88
N LEU A 592 -39.11 4.27 8.18
CA LEU A 592 -37.87 4.79 8.75
C LEU A 592 -37.83 6.30 8.60
N THR A 593 -37.44 6.99 9.67
CA THR A 593 -37.21 8.43 9.65
C THR A 593 -35.81 8.76 10.16
N VAL A 594 -35.24 9.85 9.65
CA VAL A 594 -33.95 10.41 10.09
C VAL A 594 -34.17 11.86 10.52
N ASN A 595 -33.85 12.17 11.77
CA ASN A 595 -34.05 13.51 12.36
C ASN A 595 -35.46 14.09 12.09
N GLY A 596 -36.49 13.23 12.12
CA GLY A 596 -37.89 13.59 11.88
C GLY A 596 -38.34 13.59 10.40
N TYR A 597 -37.43 13.40 9.45
CA TYR A 597 -37.75 13.31 8.02
C TYR A 597 -37.90 11.85 7.57
N ARG A 598 -38.87 11.55 6.72
CA ARG A 598 -39.01 10.22 6.11
C ARG A 598 -37.78 9.88 5.27
N LEU A 599 -37.23 8.68 5.43
CA LEU A 599 -36.19 8.17 4.53
C LEU A 599 -36.86 7.38 3.39
N PRO A 600 -36.68 7.78 2.11
CA PRO A 600 -37.31 7.11 0.97
C PRO A 600 -36.52 5.86 0.58
N LEU A 601 -36.67 4.81 1.37
CA LEU A 601 -35.98 3.52 1.15
C LEU A 601 -36.26 2.95 -0.24
N ARG A 602 -35.22 2.42 -0.87
CA ARG A 602 -35.27 1.73 -2.15
C ARG A 602 -35.26 0.23 -1.93
N ARG A 603 -36.06 -0.49 -2.69
CA ARG A 603 -36.00 -1.96 -2.73
C ARG A 603 -34.89 -2.38 -3.69
N GLU A 604 -34.03 -3.26 -3.22
CA GLU A 604 -33.04 -3.98 -4.01
C GLU A 604 -33.16 -5.49 -3.73
N ASP A 605 -32.86 -6.31 -4.72
CA ASP A 605 -32.99 -7.77 -4.62
C ASP A 605 -31.60 -8.39 -4.29
N GLU A 606 -31.52 -9.24 -3.26
CA GLU A 606 -30.33 -10.05 -2.93
C GLU A 606 -30.62 -11.56 -3.13
N LEU A 607 -29.57 -12.37 -3.17
CA LEU A 607 -29.66 -13.84 -3.24
C LEU A 607 -30.52 -14.43 -2.11
N ASP A 608 -30.39 -13.88 -0.90
CA ASP A 608 -31.08 -14.34 0.30
C ASP A 608 -32.39 -13.56 0.60
N GLY A 609 -32.78 -12.61 -0.26
CA GLY A 609 -34.00 -11.84 -0.07
C GLY A 609 -34.00 -10.39 -0.50
N GLU A 610 -35.13 -9.70 -0.31
CA GLU A 610 -35.21 -8.25 -0.52
C GLU A 610 -34.51 -7.46 0.61
N THR A 611 -33.72 -6.45 0.22
CA THR A 611 -33.13 -5.45 1.12
C THR A 611 -33.65 -4.07 0.75
N TRP A 612 -34.08 -3.31 1.76
CA TRP A 612 -34.56 -1.94 1.57
C TRP A 612 -33.53 -0.95 2.12
N LEU A 613 -32.89 -0.15 1.28
CA LEU A 613 -31.77 0.69 1.70
C LEU A 613 -31.81 2.11 1.12
N TYR A 614 -31.11 3.02 1.79
CA TYR A 614 -30.87 4.37 1.28
C TYR A 614 -29.64 5.01 1.93
N GLY A 615 -28.99 5.91 1.19
CA GLY A 615 -27.88 6.71 1.66
C GLY A 615 -28.33 7.93 2.47
N LEU A 616 -27.53 8.32 3.46
CA LEU A 616 -27.68 9.57 4.20
C LEU A 616 -26.36 10.34 4.19
N ARG A 617 -26.38 11.58 3.72
CA ARG A 617 -25.23 12.49 3.74
C ARG A 617 -25.48 13.62 4.71
N TYR A 618 -24.50 13.95 5.55
CA TYR A 618 -24.66 14.97 6.59
C TYR A 618 -23.33 15.63 6.94
N ARG A 619 -23.40 16.83 7.52
CA ARG A 619 -22.21 17.49 8.08
C ARG A 619 -21.91 16.92 9.48
N ARG A 620 -20.75 16.29 9.61
CA ARG A 620 -20.27 15.63 10.83
C ARG A 620 -19.72 16.61 11.86
N PHE A 621 -18.96 17.60 11.42
CA PHE A 621 -18.39 18.66 12.27
C PHE A 621 -18.29 19.96 11.49
N LYS A 622 -18.10 21.09 12.18
CA LYS A 622 -17.81 22.38 11.52
C LYS A 622 -16.29 22.60 11.52
N PRO A 623 -15.61 22.54 10.36
CA PRO A 623 -14.18 22.78 10.28
C PRO A 623 -13.89 24.27 10.45
N TRP A 624 -12.69 24.60 10.92
CA TRP A 624 -12.22 25.99 10.96
C TRP A 624 -12.06 26.57 9.54
N THR A 625 -11.52 25.76 8.63
CA THR A 625 -11.38 26.06 7.20
C THR A 625 -12.04 24.93 6.41
N GLY A 626 -13.05 25.26 5.61
CA GLY A 626 -13.83 24.29 4.85
C GLY A 626 -14.94 24.96 4.05
N LEU A 627 -15.72 24.16 3.33
CA LEU A 627 -16.87 24.65 2.58
C LEU A 627 -18.05 24.97 3.51
N HIS A 628 -18.95 25.81 3.01
CA HIS A 628 -20.24 26.12 3.64
C HIS A 628 -20.13 26.60 5.11
N PRO A 629 -19.47 27.73 5.43
CA PRO A 629 -19.27 28.18 6.81
C PRO A 629 -20.57 28.42 7.62
N MET A 630 -21.70 28.57 6.93
CA MET A 630 -23.03 28.77 7.54
C MET A 630 -23.72 27.47 7.97
N LEU A 631 -23.21 26.31 7.57
CA LEU A 631 -23.80 25.01 7.89
C LEU A 631 -23.21 24.48 9.20
N GLU A 632 -24.05 24.25 10.20
CA GLU A 632 -23.60 23.65 11.47
C GLU A 632 -23.44 22.13 11.35
N ALA A 633 -22.79 21.52 12.35
CA ALA A 633 -22.78 20.06 12.47
C ALA A 633 -24.21 19.55 12.71
N GLN A 634 -24.57 18.46 12.05
CA GLN A 634 -25.94 17.93 12.02
C GLN A 634 -26.12 16.66 12.85
N GLY A 635 -25.15 16.38 13.73
CA GLY A 635 -25.19 15.26 14.68
C GLY A 635 -25.78 15.65 16.04
N PRO A 636 -26.26 14.67 16.83
CA PRO A 636 -26.30 13.24 16.51
C PRO A 636 -27.37 12.90 15.46
N ILE A 637 -27.21 11.76 14.79
CA ILE A 637 -28.19 11.27 13.81
C ILE A 637 -29.18 10.35 14.52
N GLU A 638 -30.45 10.74 14.54
CA GLU A 638 -31.53 9.95 15.10
C GLU A 638 -32.28 9.20 14.01
N LEU A 639 -32.34 7.87 14.13
CA LEU A 639 -33.16 6.99 13.33
C LEU A 639 -34.36 6.51 14.16
N LEU A 640 -35.53 6.51 13.56
CA LEU A 640 -36.74 5.94 14.17
C LEU A 640 -37.41 4.98 13.20
N LEU A 641 -37.43 3.70 13.58
CA LEU A 641 -38.06 2.60 12.85
C LEU A 641 -39.41 2.25 13.49
N SER A 642 -40.45 2.17 12.67
CA SER A 642 -41.81 1.86 13.10
C SER A 642 -42.55 1.02 12.05
N HIS A 643 -43.60 0.34 12.47
CA HIS A 643 -44.45 -0.45 11.57
C HIS A 643 -45.92 -0.36 12.04
N PRO A 644 -46.90 -0.20 11.13
CA PRO A 644 -48.31 -0.03 11.49
C PRO A 644 -48.90 -1.14 12.36
N GLY A 645 -48.41 -2.37 12.20
CA GLY A 645 -48.80 -3.53 13.00
C GLY A 645 -48.19 -3.59 14.41
N HIS A 646 -47.33 -2.63 14.79
CA HIS A 646 -46.72 -2.57 16.12
C HIS A 646 -47.10 -1.26 16.82
N SER A 647 -47.44 -1.32 18.12
CA SER A 647 -47.78 -0.13 18.90
C SER A 647 -46.56 0.75 19.20
N GLY A 648 -45.37 0.15 19.31
CA GLY A 648 -44.12 0.80 19.65
C GLY A 648 -43.26 1.19 18.46
N ALA A 649 -42.06 1.69 18.75
CA ALA A 649 -41.03 2.00 17.75
C ALA A 649 -39.63 1.68 18.29
N LEU A 650 -38.65 1.60 17.39
CA LEU A 650 -37.23 1.51 17.75
C LEU A 650 -36.55 2.84 17.40
N ARG A 651 -35.92 3.46 18.39
CA ARG A 651 -35.08 4.64 18.24
C ARG A 651 -33.61 4.23 18.30
N ILE A 652 -32.82 4.70 17.34
CA ILE A 652 -31.36 4.52 17.29
C ILE A 652 -30.74 5.90 17.18
N VAL A 653 -29.78 6.23 18.03
CA VAL A 653 -29.07 7.51 17.98
C VAL A 653 -27.59 7.23 17.75
N LEU A 654 -27.07 7.80 16.67
CA LEU A 654 -25.67 7.71 16.27
C LEU A 654 -24.94 8.95 16.75
N HIS A 655 -24.00 8.75 17.66
CA HIS A 655 -23.17 9.82 18.20
C HIS A 655 -21.78 9.82 17.55
N GLU A 656 -21.20 11.00 17.36
CA GLU A 656 -19.81 11.10 16.89
C GLU A 656 -18.80 10.86 18.01
N TRP A 657 -19.15 11.33 19.19
CA TRP A 657 -18.41 11.26 20.44
C TRP A 657 -19.31 10.65 21.54
N ARG A 658 -18.96 10.83 22.81
CA ARG A 658 -19.73 10.25 23.92
C ARG A 658 -21.20 10.73 23.90
N PRO A 659 -22.18 9.85 24.13
CA PRO A 659 -23.58 10.24 24.23
C PRO A 659 -23.86 11.29 25.32
N GLN A 660 -23.08 11.29 26.40
CA GLN A 660 -23.20 12.27 27.50
C GLN A 660 -22.49 13.60 27.21
N GLY A 661 -21.83 13.73 26.05
CA GLY A 661 -21.01 14.88 25.67
C GLY A 661 -19.53 14.71 25.99
N GLY A 662 -18.68 15.47 25.29
CA GLY A 662 -17.22 15.43 25.43
C GLY A 662 -16.51 14.35 24.60
N GLY A 663 -15.18 14.45 24.55
CA GLY A 663 -14.31 13.51 23.85
C GLY A 663 -13.95 12.27 24.67
N TYR A 664 -13.17 11.39 24.06
CA TYR A 664 -12.53 10.28 24.76
C TYR A 664 -11.12 10.66 25.19
N ASP A 665 -10.68 10.16 26.34
CA ASP A 665 -9.32 10.39 26.83
C ASP A 665 -8.34 9.49 26.06
N GLY A 666 -7.35 10.12 25.43
CA GLY A 666 -6.27 9.44 24.71
C GLY A 666 -6.73 8.58 23.53
N LEU A 667 -5.75 8.03 22.83
CA LEU A 667 -5.98 7.01 21.80
C LEU A 667 -6.42 5.68 22.45
N PRO A 668 -7.21 4.84 21.75
CA PRO A 668 -7.60 3.55 22.28
C PRO A 668 -6.41 2.65 22.65
N ALA A 669 -6.49 1.97 23.80
CA ALA A 669 -5.41 1.09 24.28
C ALA A 669 -5.16 -0.07 23.30
N ASP A 670 -6.24 -0.64 22.77
CA ASP A 670 -6.27 -1.77 21.85
C ASP A 670 -7.55 -1.76 20.98
N LEU A 671 -7.76 -2.84 20.23
CA LEU A 671 -8.94 -3.01 19.37
C LEU A 671 -10.23 -3.18 20.18
N GLU A 672 -10.16 -3.77 21.38
CA GLU A 672 -11.33 -3.99 22.23
C GLU A 672 -11.85 -2.66 22.79
N ASP A 673 -10.96 -1.80 23.30
CA ASP A 673 -11.30 -0.42 23.69
C ASP A 673 -11.89 0.35 22.49
N ALA A 674 -11.28 0.23 21.31
CA ALA A 674 -11.81 0.88 20.11
C ALA A 674 -13.23 0.38 19.76
N VAL A 675 -13.49 -0.93 19.83
CA VAL A 675 -14.82 -1.53 19.62
C VAL A 675 -15.82 -1.01 20.68
N ALA A 676 -15.42 -0.97 21.95
CA ALA A 676 -16.26 -0.48 23.04
C ALA A 676 -16.65 0.99 22.85
N ARG A 677 -15.70 1.86 22.47
CA ARG A 677 -15.97 3.27 22.12
C ARG A 677 -16.89 3.40 20.91
N ARG A 678 -16.78 2.52 19.90
CA ARG A 678 -17.73 2.51 18.77
C ARG A 678 -19.12 2.06 19.20
N ALA A 679 -19.23 1.03 20.04
CA ALA A 679 -20.50 0.51 20.53
C ALA A 679 -21.25 1.50 21.42
N GLU A 680 -20.54 2.23 22.30
CA GLU A 680 -21.13 3.28 23.17
C GLU A 680 -21.85 4.36 22.35
N ARG A 681 -21.40 4.63 21.12
CA ARG A 681 -21.93 5.67 20.23
C ARG A 681 -23.15 5.24 19.42
N PHE A 682 -23.50 3.95 19.44
CA PHE A 682 -24.67 3.39 18.78
C PHE A 682 -25.75 3.09 19.84
N VAL A 683 -26.57 4.10 20.16
CA VAL A 683 -27.51 4.01 21.29
C VAL A 683 -28.88 3.55 20.78
N THR A 684 -29.32 2.36 21.22
CA THR A 684 -30.63 1.80 20.86
C THR A 684 -31.61 1.93 22.02
N ARG A 685 -32.85 2.36 21.74
CA ARG A 685 -33.94 2.43 22.71
C ARG A 685 -35.27 2.01 22.07
N ARG A 686 -35.95 1.04 22.69
CA ARG A 686 -37.33 0.69 22.34
C ARG A 686 -38.31 1.67 22.99
N LEU A 687 -39.31 2.10 22.23
CA LEU A 687 -40.40 2.96 22.66
C LEU A 687 -41.68 2.12 22.73
N ASP A 688 -42.43 2.25 23.83
CA ASP A 688 -43.68 1.51 24.02
C ASP A 688 -44.79 2.01 23.09
N THR A 689 -44.73 3.29 22.71
CA THR A 689 -45.66 3.94 21.78
C THR A 689 -44.87 4.64 20.68
N ALA A 690 -45.25 4.38 19.42
CA ALA A 690 -44.70 5.10 18.29
C ALA A 690 -45.07 6.60 18.37
N PRO A 691 -44.16 7.51 18.00
CA PRO A 691 -44.46 8.94 17.95
C PRO A 691 -45.69 9.22 17.06
N THR A 692 -46.59 10.06 17.56
CA THR A 692 -47.81 10.46 16.84
C THR A 692 -47.56 11.55 15.81
N THR A 693 -46.44 12.27 15.91
CA THR A 693 -46.03 13.30 14.97
C THR A 693 -45.79 12.68 13.60
N MET A 694 -46.48 13.19 12.57
CA MET A 694 -46.20 12.76 11.20
C MET A 694 -44.79 13.18 10.78
N PRO A 695 -44.02 12.29 10.12
CA PRO A 695 -42.70 12.66 9.63
C PRO A 695 -42.79 13.71 8.53
N LEU A 696 -41.79 14.58 8.48
CA LEU A 696 -41.61 15.54 7.40
C LEU A 696 -41.16 14.82 6.13
N GLU A 697 -41.57 15.31 4.96
CA GLU A 697 -41.04 14.82 3.70
C GLU A 697 -39.77 15.59 3.32
N PRO A 698 -38.68 14.91 2.91
CA PRO A 698 -37.49 15.59 2.43
C PRO A 698 -37.81 16.50 1.23
N PRO A 699 -37.25 17.72 1.15
CA PRO A 699 -37.44 18.56 -0.02
C PRO A 699 -36.81 17.89 -1.26
N PRO A 700 -37.40 18.02 -2.47
CA PRO A 700 -36.89 17.37 -3.67
C PRO A 700 -35.42 17.67 -3.97
N GLY A 701 -34.97 18.89 -3.64
CA GLY A 701 -33.57 19.30 -3.80
C GLY A 701 -32.59 18.58 -2.85
N ALA A 702 -33.05 17.98 -1.76
CA ALA A 702 -32.22 17.20 -0.84
C ALA A 702 -32.09 15.73 -1.22
N LEU A 703 -32.83 15.27 -2.23
CA LEU A 703 -32.84 13.88 -2.67
C LEU A 703 -32.08 13.69 -3.97
N THR A 704 -31.38 12.57 -4.04
CA THR A 704 -30.80 11.99 -5.25
C THR A 704 -31.40 10.59 -5.43
N PRO A 705 -31.14 9.86 -6.53
CA PRO A 705 -31.65 8.50 -6.65
C PRO A 705 -31.23 7.58 -5.50
N TYR A 706 -30.06 7.79 -4.86
CA TYR A 706 -29.52 6.88 -3.84
C TYR A 706 -29.30 7.51 -2.47
N CYS A 707 -29.39 8.84 -2.32
CA CYS A 707 -29.02 9.52 -1.08
C CYS A 707 -29.92 10.71 -0.72
N PHE A 708 -30.20 10.82 0.59
CA PHE A 708 -30.75 12.01 1.22
C PHE A 708 -29.62 12.86 1.83
N ASP A 709 -29.46 14.09 1.34
CA ASP A 709 -28.48 15.06 1.82
C ASP A 709 -29.09 16.02 2.86
N LEU A 710 -28.89 15.72 4.15
CA LEU A 710 -29.38 16.54 5.27
C LEU A 710 -28.83 17.96 5.22
N ARG A 711 -27.70 18.21 4.56
CA ARG A 711 -27.05 19.53 4.49
C ARG A 711 -27.86 20.56 3.70
N ARG A 712 -28.93 20.12 3.03
CA ARG A 712 -29.84 20.97 2.24
C ARG A 712 -31.14 21.34 2.98
N LEU A 713 -31.25 20.98 4.26
CA LEU A 713 -32.39 21.33 5.12
C LEU A 713 -32.27 22.72 5.73
#